data_AF-A0A972LJ61-F1
#
_entry.id   AF-A0A972LJ61-F1
#
_cell.length_a   1.000
_cell.length_b   1.000
_cell.length_c   1.000
_cell.angle_alpha   90.00
_cell.angle_beta   90.00
_cell.angle_gamma   90.00
#
_symmetry.space_group_name_H-M   'P 1'
#
loop_
_entity.id
_entity.type
_entity.pdbx_description
1 polymer ?
#
loop_
_entity_poly.entity_id
_entity_poly.type
_entity_poly.pdbx_seq_one_letter_code
_entity_poly.pdbx_strand_id
1 'polypeptide(L)'
;MSKKDHKIAVLAHKALRDGPSSPLIRFFREFESFFRDDLQPTFIFLESTYKAIVRYGLLQGYDRNKIKVMTSGSKGGVVQITARVAKKQDVKRVIYFIDPQDPTSIFPENIALKRECVVNCVPFLSTYTSAREWATLSWYNSQKSTADQYEFFIEEEAENTFLREKREKDLIKNQCIALIAHDSNKYKILDFADKNCVLLNLFGRRIATGTTGELLNGREPERMVNRLWRTITLRNKLYKKNNINIPIQLEEALGEMERIKEILPKFNDENWVDPFHSGPKGGDVLVAEEVRKGKCHRAVFFEDVLVSREHEADIQLLERTARIQDKSIPCYHDEVSASEWAENIQKYLKKSKHQYVLPLTLVQAFRYLFNVDLVLADSRWDKDALGFCNMKKNNHRYGKCLWEAISRKAAWYVLGLIVFSSQNRLRGNRKCRVGVSWGLAMYELIDEVQKIKSTLQKENYPNPPLKNDEEPLFPAWILERYFKHPNVEMVPLVGLMWTTDPRIEANYNAMKFSEVIGATFDSSSNRFDQSVFVDETKPDPLRSKRSPSNPWKDMDIAIFTCDSVKTSFGDGKTGPIPNEIYSDMLHYSVGEIAGIYLDDDGACLKSERYRRIGASYEHLKEVRKKGGAVLLAGTRDNRIKPALAALKGELVSTLVTDIEFAKAILELHFTGKQSELYKK
;
A
#
# COMPACT_ATOMS: atom_id res chain seq x y z
N MET A 1 -22.92 -5.41 13.93
CA MET A 1 -21.81 -6.10 14.64
C MET A 1 -21.72 -5.53 16.04
N SER A 2 -21.79 -6.34 17.10
CA SER A 2 -21.63 -5.82 18.47
C SER A 2 -20.21 -5.27 18.67
N LYS A 3 -20.06 -4.27 19.55
CA LYS A 3 -18.78 -3.64 19.96
C LYS A 3 -17.84 -4.66 20.66
N LYS A 4 -17.40 -5.69 19.94
CA LYS A 4 -16.29 -6.55 20.37
C LYS A 4 -14.98 -5.89 19.92
N ASP A 5 -14.07 -5.67 20.86
CA ASP A 5 -12.72 -5.18 20.58
C ASP A 5 -12.04 -6.10 19.56
N HIS A 6 -11.83 -5.61 18.33
CA HIS A 6 -11.09 -6.35 17.32
C HIS A 6 -9.60 -6.25 17.65
N LYS A 7 -9.01 -7.30 18.24
CA LYS A 7 -7.56 -7.33 18.47
C LYS A 7 -6.84 -7.91 17.25
N ILE A 8 -5.97 -7.10 16.65
CA ILE A 8 -5.22 -7.45 15.44
C ILE A 8 -3.74 -7.43 15.77
N ALA A 9 -3.08 -8.58 15.64
CA ALA A 9 -1.63 -8.66 15.75
C ALA A 9 -0.99 -8.30 14.40
N VAL A 10 0.04 -7.46 14.41
CA VAL A 10 0.69 -6.98 13.18
C VAL A 10 2.21 -7.08 13.27
N LEU A 11 2.79 -7.77 12.29
CA LEU A 11 4.21 -8.06 12.16
C LEU A 11 4.66 -7.83 10.71
N ALA A 12 5.93 -7.48 10.52
CA ALA A 12 6.51 -7.40 9.19
C ALA A 12 8.02 -7.65 9.24
N HIS A 13 8.52 -8.46 8.30
CA HIS A 13 9.94 -8.56 8.02
C HIS A 13 10.50 -7.20 7.56
N LYS A 14 11.81 -7.02 7.77
CA LYS A 14 12.48 -5.74 7.56
C LYS A 14 12.24 -5.18 6.15
N ALA A 15 12.43 -6.00 5.12
CA ALA A 15 12.22 -5.61 3.72
C ALA A 15 10.79 -5.14 3.43
N LEU A 16 9.81 -5.58 4.21
CA LEU A 16 8.39 -5.26 4.02
C LEU A 16 7.91 -4.08 4.87
N ARG A 17 8.81 -3.46 5.65
CA ARG A 17 8.55 -2.26 6.47
C ARG A 17 9.59 -1.14 6.34
N ASP A 18 10.67 -1.38 5.61
CA ASP A 18 11.69 -0.38 5.31
C ASP A 18 11.32 0.40 4.04
N GLY A 19 11.28 1.73 4.14
CA GLY A 19 10.87 2.64 3.06
C GLY A 19 9.38 3.04 3.10
N PRO A 20 9.05 4.23 2.56
CA PRO A 20 7.69 4.76 2.58
C PRO A 20 6.72 3.97 1.67
N SER A 21 7.24 3.34 0.63
CA SER A 21 6.48 2.51 -0.32
C SER A 21 6.43 1.03 0.07
N SER A 22 6.96 0.68 1.26
CA SER A 22 6.95 -0.70 1.72
C SER A 22 5.53 -1.21 1.96
N PRO A 23 5.28 -2.53 1.77
CA PRO A 23 3.99 -3.18 2.03
C PRO A 23 3.30 -2.77 3.34
N LEU A 24 4.02 -2.74 4.46
CA LEU A 24 3.48 -2.32 5.75
C LEU A 24 2.98 -0.87 5.74
N ILE A 25 3.82 0.03 5.26
CA ILE A 25 3.55 1.46 5.30
C ILE A 25 2.44 1.83 4.32
N ARG A 26 2.39 1.19 3.14
CA ARG A 26 1.27 1.31 2.20
C ARG A 26 -0.03 0.83 2.81
N PHE A 27 -0.04 -0.35 3.46
CA PHE A 27 -1.25 -0.89 4.07
C PHE A 27 -1.85 0.05 5.11
N PHE A 28 -1.05 0.54 6.05
CA PHE A 28 -1.55 1.46 7.08
C PHE A 28 -1.95 2.83 6.55
N ARG A 29 -1.29 3.30 5.49
CA ARG A 29 -1.64 4.57 4.82
C ARG A 29 -2.93 4.45 4.01
N GLU A 30 -3.14 3.35 3.31
CA GLU A 30 -4.32 3.10 2.48
C GLU A 30 -5.59 2.90 3.33
N PHE A 31 -5.47 2.18 4.45
CA PHE A 31 -6.60 1.83 5.31
C PHE A 31 -6.66 2.64 6.60
N GLU A 32 -6.03 3.82 6.64
CA GLU A 32 -5.99 4.66 7.85
C GLU A 32 -7.40 5.03 8.33
N SER A 33 -8.27 5.43 7.40
CA SER A 33 -9.69 5.78 7.63
C SER A 33 -10.46 4.59 8.16
N PHE A 34 -10.30 3.44 7.52
CA PHE A 34 -10.92 2.19 7.96
C PHE A 34 -10.53 1.85 9.40
N PHE A 35 -9.26 2.02 9.78
CA PHE A 35 -8.83 1.75 11.15
C PHE A 35 -9.32 2.80 12.15
N ARG A 36 -9.43 4.08 11.76
CA ARG A 36 -9.82 5.17 12.68
C ARG A 36 -11.32 5.31 12.88
N ASP A 37 -12.10 5.12 11.83
CA ASP A 37 -13.51 5.50 11.81
C ASP A 37 -14.43 4.28 11.87
N ASP A 38 -14.05 3.20 11.17
CA ASP A 38 -14.91 2.04 10.95
C ASP A 38 -14.60 0.89 11.92
N LEU A 39 -13.37 0.37 11.87
CA LEU A 39 -12.98 -0.85 12.59
C LEU A 39 -12.52 -0.58 14.02
N GLN A 40 -11.77 0.51 14.22
CA GLN A 40 -11.21 0.93 15.51
C GLN A 40 -10.55 -0.20 16.33
N PRO A 41 -9.68 -1.04 15.71
CA PRO A 41 -9.13 -2.21 16.37
C PRO A 41 -8.17 -1.84 17.50
N THR A 42 -7.98 -2.78 18.43
CA THR A 42 -6.80 -2.78 19.30
C THR A 42 -5.66 -3.47 18.56
N PHE A 43 -4.59 -2.74 18.26
CA PHE A 43 -3.41 -3.30 17.60
C PHE A 43 -2.42 -3.90 18.59
N ILE A 44 -1.87 -5.05 18.24
CA ILE A 44 -0.75 -5.70 18.94
C ILE A 44 0.44 -5.73 17.97
N PHE A 45 1.43 -4.87 18.16
CA PHE A 45 2.57 -4.77 17.27
C PHE A 45 3.81 -5.45 17.84
N LEU A 46 4.66 -5.97 16.97
CA LEU A 46 6.08 -6.15 17.29
C LEU A 46 6.76 -4.77 17.37
N GLU A 47 7.66 -4.55 18.34
CA GLU A 47 8.37 -3.27 18.55
C GLU A 47 8.91 -2.67 17.24
N SER A 48 9.56 -3.50 16.44
CA SER A 48 10.20 -3.07 15.19
C SER A 48 9.18 -2.68 14.11
N THR A 49 8.01 -3.33 14.08
CA THR A 49 6.88 -3.01 13.20
C THR A 49 6.26 -1.68 13.61
N TYR A 50 5.99 -1.50 14.90
CA TYR A 50 5.42 -0.26 15.43
C TYR A 50 6.33 0.95 15.15
N LYS A 51 7.63 0.81 15.44
CA LYS A 51 8.64 1.84 15.15
C LYS A 51 8.70 2.20 13.67
N ALA A 52 8.42 1.28 12.75
CA ALA A 52 8.37 1.57 11.33
C ALA A 52 7.12 2.39 10.97
N ILE A 53 5.94 2.01 11.47
CA ILE A 53 4.67 2.73 11.24
C ILE A 53 4.78 4.18 11.73
N VAL A 54 5.23 4.37 12.97
CA VAL A 54 5.38 5.70 13.58
C VAL A 54 6.42 6.54 12.83
N ARG A 55 7.46 5.91 12.24
CA ARG A 55 8.47 6.61 11.42
C ARG A 55 7.88 7.29 10.16
N TYR A 56 6.70 6.92 9.70
CA TYR A 56 6.08 7.58 8.55
C TYR A 56 4.87 8.42 8.95
N GLY A 57 4.76 8.81 10.23
CA GLY A 57 3.67 9.63 10.72
C GLY A 57 2.31 8.93 10.64
N LEU A 58 2.28 7.60 10.62
CA LEU A 58 1.05 6.82 10.63
C LEU A 58 0.63 6.54 12.08
N LEU A 59 -0.68 6.35 12.27
CA LEU A 59 -1.32 6.17 13.60
C LEU A 59 -1.13 7.35 14.58
N GLN A 60 -0.77 8.55 14.08
CA GLN A 60 -0.71 9.75 14.90
C GLN A 60 -2.09 10.08 15.51
N GLY A 61 -2.13 10.40 16.80
CA GLY A 61 -3.38 10.64 17.53
C GLY A 61 -4.34 9.44 17.59
N TYR A 62 -3.89 8.22 17.25
CA TYR A 62 -4.67 7.00 17.48
C TYR A 62 -4.74 6.72 18.99
N ASP A 63 -5.83 6.12 19.46
CA ASP A 63 -6.03 5.84 20.89
C ASP A 63 -4.92 4.92 21.44
N ARG A 64 -4.14 5.44 22.38
CA ARG A 64 -3.00 4.71 22.99
C ARG A 64 -3.45 3.46 23.73
N ASN A 65 -4.64 3.46 24.33
CA ASN A 65 -5.17 2.29 25.03
C ASN A 65 -5.46 1.12 24.07
N LYS A 66 -5.58 1.43 22.77
CA LYS A 66 -5.75 0.48 21.68
C LYS A 66 -4.44 0.09 20.99
N ILE A 67 -3.28 0.46 21.54
CA ILE A 67 -1.97 0.06 21.01
C ILE A 67 -1.23 -0.74 22.08
N LYS A 68 -0.83 -1.97 21.74
CA LYS A 68 0.02 -2.83 22.56
C LYS A 68 1.28 -3.17 21.80
N VAL A 69 2.44 -2.88 22.36
CA VAL A 69 3.73 -3.15 21.72
C VAL A 69 4.43 -4.28 22.45
N MET A 70 4.73 -5.35 21.73
CA MET A 70 5.52 -6.50 22.19
C MET A 70 7.00 -6.25 21.92
N THR A 71 7.88 -7.01 22.59
CA THR A 71 9.34 -6.88 22.41
C THR A 71 9.76 -7.16 20.96
N SER A 72 11.00 -6.82 20.59
CA SER A 72 11.53 -7.21 19.28
C SER A 72 11.48 -8.73 19.06
N GLY A 73 11.48 -9.16 17.79
CA GLY A 73 11.50 -10.60 17.44
C GLY A 73 12.69 -11.32 18.08
N SER A 74 13.88 -10.70 18.03
CA SER A 74 15.10 -11.19 18.69
C SER A 74 15.03 -11.30 20.22
N LYS A 75 14.01 -10.69 20.85
CA LYS A 75 13.75 -10.75 22.29
C LYS A 75 12.47 -11.54 22.61
N GLY A 76 12.04 -12.42 21.70
CA GLY A 76 10.89 -13.30 21.88
C GLY A 76 9.52 -12.67 21.59
N GLY A 77 9.43 -11.52 20.94
CA GLY A 77 8.15 -10.86 20.66
C GLY A 77 7.19 -11.70 19.80
N VAL A 78 7.70 -12.50 18.87
CA VAL A 78 6.88 -13.45 18.08
C VAL A 78 6.29 -14.54 18.98
N VAL A 79 7.07 -15.05 19.94
CA VAL A 79 6.61 -16.04 20.93
C VAL A 79 5.51 -15.45 21.81
N GLN A 80 5.65 -14.18 22.23
CA GLN A 80 4.62 -13.48 23.00
C GLN A 80 3.29 -13.35 22.25
N ILE A 81 3.31 -13.15 20.93
CA ILE A 81 2.11 -13.07 20.10
C ILE A 81 1.55 -14.48 19.87
N THR A 82 2.39 -15.46 19.57
CA THR A 82 2.02 -16.87 19.40
C THR A 82 1.31 -17.42 20.64
N ALA A 83 1.86 -17.14 21.83
CA ALA A 83 1.24 -17.54 23.09
C ALA A 83 -0.15 -16.93 23.30
N ARG A 84 -0.41 -15.71 22.81
CA ARG A 84 -1.75 -15.09 22.87
C ARG A 84 -2.74 -15.79 21.97
N VAL A 85 -2.32 -16.18 20.76
CA VAL A 85 -3.15 -16.97 19.83
C VAL A 85 -3.49 -18.32 20.45
N ALA A 86 -2.47 -19.05 20.92
CA ALA A 86 -2.64 -20.38 21.53
C ALA A 86 -3.52 -20.36 22.79
N LYS A 87 -3.38 -19.34 23.64
CA LYS A 87 -4.21 -19.15 24.85
C LYS A 87 -5.60 -18.60 24.55
N LYS A 88 -5.97 -18.42 23.27
CA LYS A 88 -7.22 -17.80 22.84
C LYS A 88 -7.46 -16.44 23.52
N GLN A 89 -6.40 -15.66 23.73
CA GLN A 89 -6.42 -14.33 24.36
C GLN A 89 -6.96 -13.24 23.42
N ASP A 90 -8.05 -13.56 22.73
CA ASP A 90 -8.90 -12.66 21.95
C ASP A 90 -8.22 -12.00 20.74
N VAL A 91 -7.08 -12.54 20.27
CA VAL A 91 -6.52 -12.16 18.96
C VAL A 91 -7.46 -12.68 17.86
N LYS A 92 -8.06 -11.76 17.10
CA LYS A 92 -9.02 -12.11 16.03
C LYS A 92 -8.37 -12.28 14.68
N ARG A 93 -7.15 -11.77 14.50
CA ARG A 93 -6.43 -11.78 13.23
C ARG A 93 -4.95 -11.54 13.45
N VAL A 94 -4.12 -12.20 12.65
CA VAL A 94 -2.69 -11.94 12.55
C VAL A 94 -2.39 -11.47 11.14
N ILE A 95 -1.81 -10.28 11.02
CA ILE A 95 -1.24 -9.76 9.78
C ILE A 95 0.27 -9.84 9.93
N TYR A 96 0.90 -10.75 9.19
CA TYR A 96 2.35 -10.89 9.21
C TYR A 96 2.89 -10.82 7.79
N PHE A 97 3.37 -9.65 7.39
CA PHE A 97 4.08 -9.52 6.12
C PHE A 97 5.40 -10.27 6.17
N ILE A 98 5.43 -11.45 5.54
CA ILE A 98 6.58 -12.36 5.50
C ILE A 98 7.30 -12.19 4.17
N ASP A 99 8.59 -11.85 4.26
CA ASP A 99 9.48 -11.88 3.12
C ASP A 99 10.01 -13.32 2.95
N PRO A 100 9.71 -14.02 1.85
CA PRO A 100 10.24 -15.36 1.63
C PRO A 100 11.77 -15.38 1.50
N GLN A 101 12.41 -14.26 1.14
CA GLN A 101 13.88 -14.18 1.03
C GLN A 101 14.57 -14.02 2.39
N ASP A 102 13.82 -13.66 3.44
CA ASP A 102 14.38 -13.50 4.78
C ASP A 102 14.57 -14.89 5.44
N PRO A 103 15.80 -15.26 5.86
CA PRO A 103 16.07 -16.56 6.50
C PRO A 103 15.27 -16.78 7.77
N THR A 104 14.85 -15.72 8.46
CA THR A 104 14.04 -15.85 9.68
C THR A 104 12.63 -16.36 9.36
N SER A 105 12.17 -16.31 8.11
CA SER A 105 10.84 -16.82 7.70
C SER A 105 10.60 -18.29 8.02
N ILE A 106 11.66 -19.08 8.14
CA ILE A 106 11.61 -20.52 8.45
C ILE A 106 12.00 -20.83 9.90
N PHE A 107 12.19 -19.81 10.74
CA PHE A 107 12.52 -20.03 12.14
C PHE A 107 11.33 -20.66 12.89
N PRO A 108 11.59 -21.52 13.90
CA PRO A 108 10.54 -22.25 14.59
C PRO A 108 9.40 -21.38 15.13
N GLU A 109 9.70 -20.19 15.66
CA GLU A 109 8.72 -19.25 16.19
C GLU A 109 7.74 -18.71 15.12
N ASN A 110 8.21 -18.53 13.88
CA ASN A 110 7.39 -18.03 12.78
C ASN A 110 6.50 -19.13 12.20
N ILE A 111 7.05 -20.35 12.09
CA ILE A 111 6.29 -21.55 11.73
C ILE A 111 5.21 -21.82 12.80
N ALA A 112 5.59 -21.75 14.09
CA ALA A 112 4.67 -21.93 15.20
C ALA A 112 3.54 -20.91 15.19
N LEU A 113 3.81 -19.63 14.93
CA LEU A 113 2.77 -18.61 14.85
C LEU A 113 1.71 -18.94 13.79
N LYS A 114 2.12 -19.28 12.56
CA LYS A 114 1.19 -19.67 11.49
C LYS A 114 0.40 -20.91 11.91
N ARG A 115 1.08 -21.95 12.39
CA ARG A 115 0.43 -23.19 12.85
C ARG A 115 -0.62 -22.89 13.93
N GLU A 116 -0.29 -22.13 14.96
CA GLU A 116 -1.23 -21.79 16.04
C GLU A 116 -2.42 -20.97 15.53
N CYS A 117 -2.21 -20.14 14.50
CA CYS A 117 -3.31 -19.46 13.83
C CYS A 117 -4.27 -20.44 13.15
N VAL A 118 -3.76 -21.41 12.39
CA VAL A 118 -4.57 -22.46 11.73
C VAL A 118 -5.29 -23.33 12.78
N VAL A 119 -4.59 -23.81 13.81
CA VAL A 119 -5.19 -24.61 14.90
C VAL A 119 -6.34 -23.89 15.59
N ASN A 120 -6.17 -22.59 15.86
CA ASN A 120 -7.16 -21.80 16.59
C ASN A 120 -8.14 -21.05 15.70
N CYS A 121 -8.14 -21.30 14.38
CA CYS A 121 -8.99 -20.63 13.39
C CYS A 121 -8.88 -19.09 13.48
N VAL A 122 -7.67 -18.58 13.67
CA VAL A 122 -7.35 -17.15 13.65
C VAL A 122 -6.81 -16.82 12.26
N PRO A 123 -7.49 -15.98 11.45
CA PRO A 123 -7.02 -15.62 10.12
C PRO A 123 -5.59 -15.10 10.11
N PHE A 124 -4.75 -15.75 9.30
CA PHE A 124 -3.33 -15.45 9.12
C PHE A 124 -3.07 -14.86 7.74
N LEU A 125 -2.84 -13.54 7.69
CA LEU A 125 -2.65 -12.79 6.45
C LEU A 125 -1.17 -12.53 6.25
N SER A 126 -0.55 -13.30 5.35
CA SER A 126 0.92 -13.34 5.21
C SER A 126 1.50 -12.36 4.19
N THR A 127 0.64 -11.72 3.38
CA THR A 127 1.05 -10.82 2.29
C THR A 127 0.26 -9.51 2.31
N TYR A 128 0.80 -8.48 1.66
CA TYR A 128 0.06 -7.23 1.46
C TYR A 128 -1.23 -7.49 0.66
N THR A 129 -1.18 -8.35 -0.36
CA THR A 129 -2.36 -8.72 -1.16
C THR A 129 -3.47 -9.31 -0.29
N SER A 130 -3.17 -10.28 0.58
CA SER A 130 -4.17 -10.88 1.47
C SER A 130 -4.72 -9.88 2.48
N ALA A 131 -3.87 -9.03 3.06
CA ALA A 131 -4.30 -8.04 4.04
C ALA A 131 -5.14 -6.93 3.42
N ARG A 132 -4.74 -6.46 2.25
CA ARG A 132 -5.45 -5.45 1.46
C ARG A 132 -6.82 -5.96 1.03
N GLU A 133 -6.92 -7.17 0.49
CA GLU A 133 -8.22 -7.73 0.09
C GLU A 133 -9.17 -7.84 1.28
N TRP A 134 -8.69 -8.38 2.41
CA TRP A 134 -9.49 -8.42 3.63
C TRP A 134 -9.96 -7.03 4.06
N ALA A 135 -9.04 -6.07 4.17
CA ALA A 135 -9.36 -4.74 4.66
C ALA A 135 -10.34 -4.03 3.73
N THR A 136 -10.13 -4.13 2.42
CA THR A 136 -11.01 -3.56 1.39
C THR A 136 -12.42 -4.13 1.52
N LEU A 137 -12.58 -5.46 1.45
CA LEU A 137 -13.90 -6.08 1.53
C LEU A 137 -14.59 -5.81 2.86
N SER A 138 -13.85 -5.84 3.97
CA SER A 138 -14.38 -5.55 5.30
C SER A 138 -14.84 -4.10 5.42
N TRP A 139 -14.12 -3.19 4.79
CA TRP A 139 -14.46 -1.78 4.76
C TRP A 139 -15.76 -1.55 3.98
N TYR A 140 -15.89 -2.05 2.74
CA TYR A 140 -17.13 -1.94 1.96
C TYR A 140 -18.33 -2.66 2.58
N ASN A 141 -18.09 -3.70 3.36
CA ASN A 141 -19.15 -4.42 4.06
C ASN A 141 -19.58 -3.75 5.38
N SER A 142 -18.85 -2.76 5.88
CA SER A 142 -19.22 -2.04 7.11
C SER A 142 -20.54 -1.24 6.93
N GLN A 143 -21.35 -1.15 7.98
CA GLN A 143 -22.68 -0.49 7.93
C GLN A 143 -22.62 1.05 7.87
N LYS A 144 -21.48 1.63 8.26
CA LYS A 144 -21.23 3.09 8.30
C LYS A 144 -20.00 3.43 7.45
N SER A 145 -19.85 2.75 6.32
CA SER A 145 -18.58 2.74 5.60
C SER A 145 -18.18 4.11 5.10
N THR A 146 -16.99 4.54 5.49
CA THR A 146 -16.31 5.64 4.79
C THR A 146 -15.77 5.21 3.42
N ALA A 147 -15.86 3.91 3.06
CA ALA A 147 -15.30 3.37 1.82
C ALA A 147 -15.90 4.00 0.56
N ASP A 148 -17.18 4.40 0.55
CA ASP A 148 -17.82 5.04 -0.60
C ASP A 148 -17.07 6.32 -1.03
N GLN A 149 -16.41 7.00 -0.08
CA GLN A 149 -15.58 8.17 -0.37
C GLN A 149 -14.28 7.79 -1.08
N TYR A 150 -13.78 6.57 -0.88
CA TYR A 150 -12.55 6.04 -1.45
C TYR A 150 -12.79 5.12 -2.66
N GLU A 151 -14.05 4.87 -2.98
CA GLU A 151 -14.45 4.13 -4.16
C GLU A 151 -14.36 5.02 -5.40
N PHE A 152 -13.82 4.45 -6.48
CA PHE A 152 -13.83 5.07 -7.78
C PHE A 152 -14.40 4.07 -8.79
N PHE A 153 -15.48 4.48 -9.45
CA PHE A 153 -16.07 3.76 -10.56
C PHE A 153 -16.06 4.63 -11.81
N ILE A 154 -15.97 3.96 -12.95
CA ILE A 154 -16.23 4.56 -14.25
C ILE A 154 -17.59 4.07 -14.67
N GLU A 155 -18.50 4.99 -14.93
CA GLU A 155 -19.81 4.67 -15.48
C GLU A 155 -19.65 3.93 -16.81
N GLU A 156 -20.48 2.92 -17.04
CA GLU A 156 -20.42 2.02 -18.19
C GLU A 156 -20.49 2.73 -19.55
N GLU A 157 -21.05 3.95 -19.56
CA GLU A 157 -21.22 4.80 -20.75
C GLU A 157 -19.95 5.54 -21.17
N ALA A 158 -18.91 5.60 -20.32
CA ALA A 158 -17.61 6.09 -20.75
C ALA A 158 -16.90 4.98 -21.54
N GLU A 159 -16.95 5.07 -22.87
CA GLU A 159 -16.20 4.25 -23.85
C GLU A 159 -14.68 4.36 -23.65
N ASN A 160 -14.15 3.91 -22.52
CA ASN A 160 -12.73 3.96 -22.23
C ASN A 160 -12.13 2.55 -22.23
N THR A 161 -11.74 2.12 -23.44
CA THR A 161 -11.18 0.81 -23.78
C THR A 161 -9.96 0.44 -22.92
N PHE A 162 -9.15 1.44 -22.53
CA PHE A 162 -7.88 1.24 -21.82
C PHE A 162 -8.04 0.64 -20.41
N LEU A 163 -9.02 1.11 -19.63
CA LEU A 163 -9.29 0.50 -18.33
C LEU A 163 -10.11 -0.77 -18.43
N ARG A 164 -10.93 -0.97 -19.47
CA ARG A 164 -11.52 -2.30 -19.73
C ARG A 164 -10.41 -3.33 -19.94
N GLU A 165 -9.42 -3.05 -20.76
CA GLU A 165 -8.28 -3.95 -21.02
C GLU A 165 -7.43 -4.22 -19.76
N LYS A 166 -7.15 -3.20 -18.93
CA LYS A 166 -6.41 -3.40 -17.66
C LYS A 166 -7.27 -4.06 -16.58
N ARG A 167 -8.55 -3.72 -16.45
CA ARG A 167 -9.50 -4.34 -15.49
C ARG A 167 -9.94 -5.73 -15.93
N GLU A 168 -9.75 -6.11 -17.19
CA GLU A 168 -10.09 -7.44 -17.67
C GLU A 168 -9.39 -8.49 -16.80
N LYS A 169 -8.13 -8.28 -16.40
CA LYS A 169 -7.40 -9.17 -15.48
C LYS A 169 -7.97 -9.21 -14.05
N ASP A 170 -8.66 -8.16 -13.62
CA ASP A 170 -9.26 -8.06 -12.28
C ASP A 170 -10.69 -8.63 -12.22
N LEU A 171 -11.29 -8.92 -13.37
CA LEU A 171 -12.57 -9.62 -13.43
C LEU A 171 -12.39 -11.03 -12.86
N ILE A 172 -13.31 -11.44 -11.97
CA ILE A 172 -13.24 -12.77 -11.34
C ILE A 172 -13.23 -13.86 -12.43
N LYS A 173 -13.98 -13.66 -13.53
CA LYS A 173 -14.01 -14.58 -14.69
C LYS A 173 -12.69 -14.75 -15.43
N ASN A 174 -11.71 -13.90 -15.20
CA ASN A 174 -10.37 -14.02 -15.79
C ASN A 174 -9.32 -14.47 -14.76
N GLN A 175 -9.75 -14.68 -13.52
CA GLN A 175 -8.91 -15.17 -12.45
C GLN A 175 -9.05 -16.67 -12.29
N CYS A 176 -8.01 -17.25 -11.69
CA CYS A 176 -7.95 -18.66 -11.34
C CYS A 176 -7.84 -18.79 -9.83
N ILE A 177 -8.58 -19.75 -9.28
CA ILE A 177 -8.52 -20.13 -7.86
C ILE A 177 -8.03 -21.57 -7.73
N ALA A 178 -7.11 -21.79 -6.79
CA ALA A 178 -6.63 -23.11 -6.41
C ALA A 178 -7.40 -23.64 -5.19
N LEU A 179 -7.84 -24.90 -5.25
CA LEU A 179 -8.52 -25.61 -4.17
C LEU A 179 -7.65 -26.80 -3.73
N ILE A 180 -7.12 -26.73 -2.52
CA ILE A 180 -6.14 -27.69 -1.99
C ILE A 180 -6.58 -28.09 -0.59
N ALA A 181 -6.55 -29.39 -0.29
CA ALA A 181 -6.80 -29.86 1.07
C ALA A 181 -5.89 -31.04 1.39
N HIS A 182 -5.39 -31.08 2.62
CA HIS A 182 -4.84 -32.32 3.18
C HIS A 182 -5.94 -33.36 3.37
N ASP A 183 -5.53 -34.61 3.53
CA ASP A 183 -6.46 -35.74 3.57
C ASP A 183 -7.55 -35.61 4.65
N SER A 184 -7.22 -35.05 5.83
CA SER A 184 -8.14 -34.85 6.96
C SER A 184 -9.01 -33.59 6.84
N ASN A 185 -8.87 -32.86 5.74
CA ASN A 185 -9.64 -31.66 5.43
C ASN A 185 -10.42 -31.80 4.10
N LYS A 186 -10.50 -33.00 3.51
CA LYS A 186 -11.19 -33.21 2.23
C LYS A 186 -12.69 -32.94 2.36
N TYR A 187 -13.30 -33.37 3.46
CA TYR A 187 -14.72 -33.07 3.69
C TYR A 187 -14.97 -31.56 3.80
N LYS A 188 -14.08 -30.82 4.50
CA LYS A 188 -14.24 -29.37 4.69
C LYS A 188 -14.17 -28.61 3.38
N ILE A 189 -13.25 -28.99 2.48
CA ILE A 189 -13.13 -28.27 1.20
C ILE A 189 -14.30 -28.57 0.26
N LEU A 190 -14.86 -29.79 0.31
CA LEU A 190 -16.08 -30.13 -0.42
C LEU A 190 -17.29 -29.36 0.12
N ASP A 191 -17.44 -29.30 1.45
CA ASP A 191 -18.51 -28.53 2.10
C ASP A 191 -18.38 -27.03 1.82
N PHE A 192 -17.16 -26.49 1.88
CA PHE A 192 -16.87 -25.11 1.47
C PHE A 192 -17.23 -24.86 0.00
N ALA A 193 -16.87 -25.77 -0.90
CA ALA A 193 -17.15 -25.63 -2.32
C ALA A 193 -18.64 -25.70 -2.64
N ASP A 194 -19.39 -26.60 -1.98
CA ASP A 194 -20.84 -26.72 -2.10
C ASP A 194 -21.54 -25.42 -1.65
N LYS A 195 -21.19 -24.93 -0.46
CA LYS A 195 -21.74 -23.68 0.10
C LYS A 195 -21.45 -22.45 -0.74
N ASN A 196 -20.31 -22.44 -1.45
CA ASN A 196 -19.82 -21.27 -2.19
C ASN A 196 -19.78 -21.50 -3.71
N CYS A 197 -20.52 -22.48 -4.22
CA CYS A 197 -20.49 -22.89 -5.62
C CYS A 197 -20.75 -21.73 -6.59
N VAL A 198 -21.72 -20.86 -6.27
CA VAL A 198 -22.07 -19.67 -7.06
C VAL A 198 -20.87 -18.74 -7.20
N LEU A 199 -20.13 -18.49 -6.12
CA LEU A 199 -18.93 -17.66 -6.14
C LEU A 199 -17.80 -18.33 -6.92
N LEU A 200 -17.56 -19.62 -6.68
CA LEU A 200 -16.47 -20.36 -7.31
C LEU A 200 -16.67 -20.52 -8.82
N ASN A 201 -17.93 -20.58 -9.28
CA ASN A 201 -18.30 -20.58 -10.69
C ASN A 201 -18.03 -19.26 -11.40
N LEU A 202 -17.85 -18.16 -10.66
CA LEU A 202 -17.46 -16.88 -11.26
C LEU A 202 -16.02 -16.87 -11.75
N PHE A 203 -15.16 -17.76 -11.23
CA PHE A 203 -13.78 -17.86 -11.67
C PHE A 203 -13.68 -18.52 -13.04
N GLY A 204 -12.88 -17.94 -13.93
CA GLY A 204 -12.66 -18.50 -15.28
C GLY A 204 -11.95 -19.84 -15.26
N ARG A 205 -11.17 -20.09 -14.20
CA ARG A 205 -10.46 -21.36 -14.01
C ARG A 205 -10.43 -21.74 -12.54
N ARG A 206 -10.59 -23.03 -12.27
CA ARG A 206 -10.44 -23.64 -10.95
C ARG A 206 -9.44 -24.78 -11.09
N ILE A 207 -8.38 -24.77 -10.31
CA ILE A 207 -7.36 -25.83 -10.28
C ILE A 207 -7.36 -26.50 -8.92
N ALA A 208 -7.01 -27.78 -8.84
CA ALA A 208 -6.94 -28.50 -7.58
C ALA A 208 -5.83 -29.56 -7.58
N THR A 209 -5.34 -29.93 -6.39
CA THR A 209 -4.44 -31.11 -6.27
C THR A 209 -5.22 -32.40 -6.48
N GLY A 210 -4.59 -33.43 -7.05
CA GLY A 210 -5.26 -34.60 -7.65
C GLY A 210 -6.46 -35.16 -6.89
N THR A 211 -6.25 -35.70 -5.69
CA THR A 211 -7.33 -36.28 -4.87
C THR A 211 -8.38 -35.25 -4.48
N THR A 212 -8.02 -33.97 -4.31
CA THR A 212 -8.99 -32.89 -4.09
C THR A 212 -9.83 -32.66 -5.34
N GLY A 213 -9.18 -32.55 -6.50
CA GLY A 213 -9.83 -32.26 -7.78
C GLY A 213 -10.73 -33.39 -8.26
N GLU A 214 -10.31 -34.64 -8.09
CA GLU A 214 -11.16 -35.82 -8.37
C GLU A 214 -12.47 -35.76 -7.57
N LEU A 215 -12.40 -35.49 -6.26
CA LEU A 215 -13.59 -35.36 -5.41
C LEU A 215 -14.47 -34.18 -5.82
N LEU A 216 -13.89 -33.01 -6.11
CA LEU A 216 -14.62 -31.83 -6.56
C LEU A 216 -15.28 -32.04 -7.94
N ASN A 217 -14.79 -33.01 -8.71
CA ASN A 217 -15.34 -33.46 -9.98
C ASN A 217 -16.29 -34.67 -9.82
N GLY A 218 -16.75 -34.98 -8.61
CA GLY A 218 -17.70 -36.08 -8.36
C GLY A 218 -17.10 -37.49 -8.41
N ARG A 219 -15.77 -37.62 -8.52
CA ARG A 219 -15.07 -38.91 -8.68
C ARG A 219 -14.44 -39.37 -7.37
N GLU A 220 -14.58 -40.65 -7.04
CA GLU A 220 -13.89 -41.25 -5.89
C GLU A 220 -12.42 -41.58 -6.23
N PRO A 221 -11.43 -40.98 -5.56
CA PRO A 221 -10.00 -41.24 -5.81
C PRO A 221 -9.60 -42.67 -5.45
N GLU A 222 -8.87 -43.36 -6.33
CA GLU A 222 -8.36 -44.72 -6.06
C GLU A 222 -7.52 -44.77 -4.77
N ARG A 223 -6.71 -43.72 -4.52
CA ARG A 223 -5.91 -43.57 -3.30
C ARG A 223 -6.78 -43.57 -2.03
N MET A 224 -7.95 -42.95 -2.08
CA MET A 224 -8.89 -42.86 -0.95
C MET A 224 -9.60 -44.20 -0.73
N VAL A 225 -10.05 -44.85 -1.81
CA VAL A 225 -10.63 -46.20 -1.76
C VAL A 225 -9.64 -47.19 -1.13
N ASN A 226 -8.38 -47.18 -1.56
CA ASN A 226 -7.33 -48.02 -1.00
C ASN A 226 -7.05 -47.73 0.48
N ARG A 227 -7.09 -46.46 0.89
CA ARG A 227 -6.97 -46.06 2.30
C ARG A 227 -8.16 -46.56 3.12
N LEU A 228 -9.38 -46.39 2.62
CA LEU A 228 -10.60 -46.84 3.28
C LEU A 228 -10.59 -48.36 3.48
N TRP A 229 -10.23 -49.14 2.46
CA TRP A 229 -10.08 -50.60 2.57
C TRP A 229 -9.06 -50.99 3.64
N ARG A 230 -7.92 -50.30 3.71
CA ARG A 230 -6.93 -50.52 4.78
C ARG A 230 -7.52 -50.19 6.16
N THR A 231 -8.21 -49.06 6.31
CA THR A 231 -8.83 -48.63 7.57
C THR A 231 -9.89 -49.62 8.05
N ILE A 232 -10.80 -50.05 7.16
CA ILE A 232 -11.84 -51.06 7.46
C ILE A 232 -11.20 -52.41 7.81
N THR A 233 -10.17 -52.83 7.07
CA THR A 233 -9.45 -54.08 7.35
C THR A 233 -8.79 -54.05 8.72
N LEU A 234 -8.16 -52.92 9.09
CA LEU A 234 -7.56 -52.72 10.40
C LEU A 234 -8.61 -52.70 11.52
N ARG A 235 -9.73 -52.00 11.33
CA ARG A 235 -10.88 -52.00 12.26
C ARG A 235 -11.35 -53.43 12.52
N ASN A 236 -11.60 -54.19 11.46
CA ASN A 236 -12.10 -55.55 11.54
C ASN A 236 -11.09 -56.50 12.20
N LYS A 237 -9.78 -56.31 11.96
CA LYS A 237 -8.72 -57.07 12.63
C LYS A 237 -8.64 -56.73 14.12
N LEU A 238 -8.70 -55.45 14.50
CA LEU A 238 -8.63 -55.02 15.90
C LEU A 238 -9.85 -55.49 16.70
N TYR A 239 -11.04 -55.38 16.11
CA TYR A 239 -12.29 -55.87 16.70
C TYR A 239 -12.26 -57.38 16.91
N LYS A 240 -11.86 -58.16 15.87
CA LYS A 240 -11.78 -59.63 15.95
C LYS A 240 -10.71 -60.16 16.89
N LYS A 241 -9.57 -59.46 17.03
CA LYS A 241 -8.40 -60.05 17.68
C LYS A 241 -8.50 -60.02 19.21
N ASN A 242 -9.21 -59.07 19.85
CA ASN A 242 -9.17 -58.92 21.32
C ASN A 242 -10.33 -58.09 21.95
N ASN A 243 -11.45 -57.81 21.26
CA ASN A 243 -12.47 -56.89 21.80
C ASN A 243 -11.89 -55.50 22.20
N ILE A 244 -10.81 -55.09 21.53
CA ILE A 244 -10.09 -53.84 21.81
C ILE A 244 -10.89 -52.68 21.23
N ASN A 245 -11.10 -51.64 22.03
CA ASN A 245 -11.69 -50.38 21.58
C ASN A 245 -10.92 -49.84 20.38
N ILE A 246 -11.68 -49.48 19.33
CA ILE A 246 -11.13 -48.94 18.10
C ILE A 246 -10.40 -47.63 18.44
N PRO A 247 -9.17 -47.39 17.94
CA PRO A 247 -8.49 -46.12 18.16
C PRO A 247 -9.32 -44.96 17.62
N ILE A 248 -9.43 -43.87 18.39
CA ILE A 248 -10.22 -42.66 18.04
C ILE A 248 -9.89 -42.16 16.62
N GLN A 249 -8.60 -42.16 16.25
CA GLN A 249 -8.13 -41.74 14.93
C GLN A 249 -8.74 -42.55 13.77
N LEU A 250 -9.08 -43.82 14.02
CA LEU A 250 -9.69 -44.71 13.04
C LEU A 250 -11.19 -44.41 12.89
N GLU A 251 -11.87 -44.07 13.99
CA GLU A 251 -13.27 -43.62 13.97
C GLU A 251 -13.40 -42.27 13.29
N GLU A 252 -12.52 -41.31 13.59
CA GLU A 252 -12.46 -40.01 12.93
C GLU A 252 -12.27 -40.16 11.41
N ALA A 253 -11.35 -41.04 10.98
CA ALA A 253 -11.12 -41.31 9.57
C ALA A 253 -12.34 -41.94 8.87
N LEU A 254 -13.11 -42.80 9.55
CA LEU A 254 -14.33 -43.39 8.99
C LEU A 254 -15.46 -42.36 8.90
N GLY A 255 -15.67 -41.57 9.94
CA GLY A 255 -16.68 -40.50 9.96
C GLY A 255 -16.40 -39.42 8.91
N GLU A 256 -15.13 -39.12 8.62
CA GLU A 256 -14.77 -38.23 7.51
C GLU A 256 -15.17 -38.82 6.15
N MET A 257 -14.97 -40.12 5.93
CA MET A 257 -15.35 -40.79 4.69
C MET A 257 -16.87 -40.81 4.49
N GLU A 258 -17.64 -41.02 5.55
CA GLU A 258 -19.10 -40.94 5.52
C GLU A 258 -19.57 -39.53 5.09
N ARG A 259 -19.01 -38.48 5.69
CA ARG A 259 -19.32 -37.09 5.30
C ARG A 259 -18.98 -36.79 3.84
N ILE A 260 -17.85 -37.32 3.35
CA ILE A 260 -17.49 -37.15 1.93
C ILE A 260 -18.52 -37.84 1.04
N LYS A 261 -18.96 -39.06 1.36
CA LYS A 261 -19.98 -39.78 0.60
C LYS A 261 -21.35 -39.09 0.60
N GLU A 262 -21.69 -38.35 1.66
CA GLU A 262 -22.91 -37.55 1.72
C GLU A 262 -22.84 -36.32 0.80
N ILE A 263 -21.66 -35.71 0.67
CA ILE A 263 -21.48 -34.45 -0.09
C ILE A 263 -21.16 -34.73 -1.57
N LEU A 264 -20.40 -35.79 -1.86
CA LEU A 264 -19.92 -36.10 -3.21
C LEU A 264 -21.02 -36.12 -4.29
N PRO A 265 -22.24 -36.66 -4.05
CA PRO A 265 -23.32 -36.66 -5.04
C PRO A 265 -23.82 -35.27 -5.47
N LYS A 266 -23.45 -34.21 -4.75
CA LYS A 266 -23.76 -32.82 -5.14
C LYS A 266 -22.86 -32.32 -6.27
N PHE A 267 -21.72 -32.96 -6.49
CA PHE A 267 -20.77 -32.64 -7.56
C PHE A 267 -21.00 -33.61 -8.74
N ASN A 268 -21.79 -33.20 -9.73
CA ASN A 268 -22.10 -34.02 -10.92
C ASN A 268 -21.43 -33.53 -12.21
N ASP A 269 -20.56 -32.52 -12.11
CA ASP A 269 -19.78 -32.01 -13.23
C ASP A 269 -18.38 -32.63 -13.20
N GLU A 270 -18.16 -33.63 -14.07
CA GLU A 270 -16.92 -34.43 -14.10
C GLU A 270 -15.66 -33.59 -14.36
N ASN A 271 -15.79 -32.33 -14.80
CA ASN A 271 -14.69 -31.42 -15.08
C ASN A 271 -14.90 -30.02 -14.50
N TRP A 272 -15.56 -29.93 -13.34
CA TRP A 272 -15.77 -28.66 -12.65
C TRP A 272 -14.46 -27.92 -12.30
N VAL A 273 -13.40 -28.68 -11.97
CA VAL A 273 -12.04 -28.20 -11.72
C VAL A 273 -11.00 -28.97 -12.52
N ASP A 274 -9.87 -28.33 -12.85
CA ASP A 274 -8.70 -28.96 -13.46
C ASP A 274 -7.85 -29.67 -12.37
N PRO A 275 -7.79 -31.01 -12.32
CA PRO A 275 -6.97 -31.71 -11.35
C PRO A 275 -5.50 -31.78 -11.80
N PHE A 276 -4.57 -31.45 -10.90
CA PHE A 276 -3.15 -31.75 -11.03
C PHE A 276 -2.79 -33.08 -10.36
N HIS A 277 -1.51 -33.38 -10.22
CA HIS A 277 -1.08 -34.52 -9.40
C HIS A 277 -1.45 -34.33 -7.92
N SER A 278 -1.46 -35.42 -7.15
CA SER A 278 -1.57 -35.32 -5.68
C SER A 278 -0.35 -34.56 -5.12
N GLY A 279 -0.50 -33.90 -3.96
CA GLY A 279 0.62 -33.20 -3.28
C GLY A 279 1.93 -34.01 -3.25
N PRO A 280 1.94 -35.24 -2.71
CA PRO A 280 3.12 -36.12 -2.69
C PRO A 280 3.71 -36.51 -4.06
N LYS A 281 2.99 -36.26 -5.16
CA LYS A 281 3.43 -36.50 -6.54
C LYS A 281 3.73 -35.18 -7.27
N GLY A 282 3.99 -34.09 -6.53
CA GLY A 282 4.31 -32.78 -7.07
C GLY A 282 3.11 -31.87 -7.37
N GLY A 283 1.90 -32.21 -6.88
CA GLY A 283 0.71 -31.38 -7.07
C GLY A 283 0.86 -29.95 -6.55
N ASP A 284 1.43 -29.79 -5.36
CA ASP A 284 1.63 -28.48 -4.73
C ASP A 284 2.63 -27.63 -5.52
N VAL A 285 3.65 -28.28 -6.09
CA VAL A 285 4.65 -27.65 -6.99
C VAL A 285 3.99 -27.15 -8.28
N LEU A 286 3.07 -27.92 -8.87
CA LEU A 286 2.35 -27.50 -10.07
C LEU A 286 1.45 -26.30 -9.81
N VAL A 287 0.78 -26.24 -8.65
CA VAL A 287 0.05 -25.04 -8.24
C VAL A 287 1.00 -23.86 -8.03
N ALA A 288 2.15 -24.08 -7.37
CA ALA A 288 3.16 -23.05 -7.17
C ALA A 288 3.67 -22.47 -8.51
N GLU A 289 3.83 -23.32 -9.53
CA GLU A 289 4.21 -22.89 -10.87
C GLU A 289 3.15 -22.01 -11.53
N GLU A 290 1.86 -22.30 -11.35
CA GLU A 290 0.77 -21.44 -11.84
C GLU A 290 0.75 -20.09 -11.12
N VAL A 291 1.03 -20.04 -9.81
CA VAL A 291 1.22 -18.79 -9.06
C VAL A 291 2.43 -18.01 -9.62
N ARG A 292 3.58 -18.68 -9.79
CA ARG A 292 4.80 -18.07 -10.35
C ARG A 292 4.59 -17.54 -11.77
N LYS A 293 3.74 -18.17 -12.57
CA LYS A 293 3.37 -17.70 -13.92
C LYS A 293 2.33 -16.57 -13.91
N GLY A 294 1.77 -16.21 -12.76
CA GLY A 294 0.67 -15.24 -12.66
C GLY A 294 -0.64 -15.76 -13.25
N LYS A 295 -0.80 -17.08 -13.32
CA LYS A 295 -2.01 -17.75 -13.83
C LYS A 295 -2.96 -18.15 -12.70
N CYS A 296 -2.46 -18.36 -11.49
CA CYS A 296 -3.25 -18.56 -10.27
C CYS A 296 -3.26 -17.28 -9.44
N HIS A 297 -4.43 -16.89 -8.92
CA HIS A 297 -4.64 -15.59 -8.28
C HIS A 297 -5.04 -15.70 -6.80
N ARG A 298 -5.56 -16.86 -6.37
CA ARG A 298 -5.96 -17.18 -4.98
C ARG A 298 -5.79 -18.67 -4.71
N ALA A 299 -5.55 -19.02 -3.45
CA ALA A 299 -5.55 -20.40 -3.00
C ALA A 299 -6.40 -20.56 -1.73
N VAL A 300 -7.33 -21.52 -1.76
CA VAL A 300 -7.94 -22.10 -0.56
C VAL A 300 -7.19 -23.38 -0.28
N PHE A 301 -6.41 -23.38 0.79
CA PHE A 301 -5.53 -24.49 1.15
C PHE A 301 -5.80 -24.97 2.57
N PHE A 302 -6.67 -25.96 2.75
CA PHE A 302 -6.97 -26.50 4.08
C PHE A 302 -5.88 -27.46 4.56
N GLU A 303 -5.01 -26.92 5.40
CA GLU A 303 -3.86 -27.61 5.96
C GLU A 303 -4.21 -28.40 7.21
N ASP A 304 -3.58 -29.57 7.33
CA ASP A 304 -3.55 -30.35 8.57
C ASP A 304 -2.19 -30.17 9.24
N VAL A 305 -2.15 -29.23 10.19
CA VAL A 305 -0.94 -28.80 10.89
C VAL A 305 -0.60 -29.65 12.11
N LEU A 306 -1.39 -30.70 12.40
CA LEU A 306 -1.18 -31.60 13.54
C LEU A 306 -0.43 -32.88 13.16
N VAL A 307 -0.18 -33.10 11.87
CA VAL A 307 0.44 -34.32 11.35
C VAL A 307 1.66 -33.97 10.50
N SER A 308 2.81 -34.59 10.81
CA SER A 308 4.03 -34.48 9.99
C SER A 308 3.81 -35.05 8.59
N ARG A 309 4.27 -34.35 7.54
CA ARG A 309 4.10 -34.75 6.14
C ARG A 309 5.46 -34.96 5.46
N GLU A 310 5.58 -36.00 4.64
CA GLU A 310 6.80 -36.29 3.86
C GLU A 310 7.11 -35.23 2.79
N HIS A 311 6.11 -34.46 2.37
CA HIS A 311 6.18 -33.41 1.34
C HIS A 311 6.06 -31.99 1.94
N GLU A 312 6.46 -31.82 3.21
CA GLU A 312 6.46 -30.51 3.89
C GLU A 312 7.22 -29.44 3.09
N ALA A 313 8.31 -29.84 2.40
CA ALA A 313 9.08 -28.95 1.55
C ALA A 313 8.25 -28.39 0.37
N ASP A 314 7.35 -29.19 -0.21
CA ASP A 314 6.51 -28.77 -1.35
C ASP A 314 5.41 -27.79 -0.89
N ILE A 315 4.85 -28.02 0.30
CA ILE A 315 3.91 -27.09 0.95
C ILE A 315 4.60 -25.74 1.18
N GLN A 316 5.80 -25.75 1.78
CA GLN A 316 6.57 -24.54 2.01
C GLN A 316 6.95 -23.85 0.70
N LEU A 317 7.26 -24.59 -0.37
CA LEU A 317 7.52 -24.03 -1.69
C LEU A 317 6.30 -23.25 -2.22
N LEU A 318 5.11 -23.84 -2.17
CA LEU A 318 3.87 -23.18 -2.59
C LEU A 318 3.62 -21.90 -1.78
N GLU A 319 3.71 -21.99 -0.45
CA GLU A 319 3.50 -20.84 0.42
C GLU A 319 4.49 -19.71 0.19
N ARG A 320 5.77 -20.05 0.03
CA ARG A 320 6.83 -19.08 -0.25
C ARG A 320 6.60 -18.43 -1.61
N THR A 321 6.14 -19.20 -2.60
CA THR A 321 5.79 -18.69 -3.93
C THR A 321 4.62 -17.71 -3.86
N ALA A 322 3.59 -18.03 -3.08
CA ALA A 322 2.46 -17.14 -2.82
C ALA A 322 2.82 -15.83 -2.11
N ARG A 323 4.01 -15.75 -1.48
CA ARG A 323 4.51 -14.55 -0.77
C ARG A 323 5.49 -13.71 -1.60
N ILE A 324 5.81 -14.10 -2.84
CA ILE A 324 6.69 -13.33 -3.73
C ILE A 324 6.01 -11.99 -4.05
N GLN A 325 6.65 -10.86 -3.73
CA GLN A 325 6.00 -9.54 -3.71
C GLN A 325 5.19 -9.21 -4.99
N ASP A 326 5.80 -9.36 -6.17
CA ASP A 326 5.17 -8.99 -7.45
C ASP A 326 4.10 -9.99 -7.95
N LYS A 327 4.00 -11.15 -7.32
CA LYS A 327 3.10 -12.25 -7.73
C LYS A 327 2.35 -12.84 -6.54
N SER A 328 2.24 -12.07 -5.47
CA SER A 328 1.70 -12.57 -4.22
C SER A 328 0.20 -12.77 -4.33
N ILE A 329 -0.26 -13.91 -3.83
CA ILE A 329 -1.68 -14.26 -3.82
C ILE A 329 -2.19 -14.40 -2.39
N PRO A 330 -3.49 -14.16 -2.15
CA PRO A 330 -4.14 -14.57 -0.92
C PRO A 330 -4.18 -16.10 -0.81
N CYS A 331 -3.77 -16.60 0.36
CA CYS A 331 -3.91 -18.00 0.75
C CYS A 331 -4.76 -18.10 2.01
N TYR A 332 -5.79 -18.94 1.98
CA TYR A 332 -6.67 -19.21 3.12
C TYR A 332 -6.42 -20.62 3.64
N HIS A 333 -5.85 -20.72 4.84
CA HIS A 333 -5.25 -21.96 5.35
C HIS A 333 -6.23 -22.88 6.09
N ASP A 334 -7.45 -22.40 6.33
CA ASP A 334 -8.49 -23.07 7.10
C ASP A 334 -9.89 -22.64 6.63
N GLU A 335 -10.89 -23.43 7.01
CA GLU A 335 -12.29 -23.25 6.61
C GLU A 335 -12.88 -21.92 7.08
N VAL A 336 -12.54 -21.47 8.30
CA VAL A 336 -13.09 -20.24 8.87
C VAL A 336 -12.57 -19.04 8.10
N SER A 337 -11.26 -18.99 7.84
CA SER A 337 -10.63 -17.94 7.04
C SER A 337 -11.17 -17.88 5.61
N ALA A 338 -11.33 -19.04 4.95
CA ALA A 338 -11.85 -19.11 3.58
C ALA A 338 -13.34 -18.72 3.53
N SER A 339 -14.14 -19.17 4.50
CA SER A 339 -15.57 -18.82 4.58
C SER A 339 -15.77 -17.33 4.85
N GLU A 340 -14.98 -16.73 5.75
CA GLU A 340 -15.01 -15.28 5.98
C GLU A 340 -14.73 -14.51 4.69
N TRP A 341 -13.72 -14.93 3.92
CA TRP A 341 -13.40 -14.31 2.63
C TRP A 341 -14.56 -14.46 1.63
N ALA A 342 -15.07 -15.68 1.44
CA ALA A 342 -16.13 -15.96 0.49
C ALA A 342 -17.41 -15.19 0.80
N GLU A 343 -17.80 -15.12 2.08
CA GLU A 343 -18.94 -14.31 2.53
C GLU A 343 -18.73 -12.83 2.24
N ASN A 344 -17.53 -12.31 2.49
CA ASN A 344 -17.23 -10.90 2.30
C ASN A 344 -17.27 -10.50 0.81
N ILE A 345 -16.73 -11.34 -0.07
CA ILE A 345 -16.87 -11.14 -1.52
C ILE A 345 -18.34 -11.20 -1.94
N GLN A 346 -19.09 -12.21 -1.52
CA GLN A 346 -20.49 -12.34 -1.91
C GLN A 346 -21.33 -11.15 -1.43
N LYS A 347 -21.09 -10.66 -0.20
CA LYS A 347 -21.74 -9.45 0.32
C LYS A 347 -21.41 -8.21 -0.52
N TYR A 348 -20.15 -8.07 -0.93
CA TYR A 348 -19.73 -6.98 -1.82
C TYR A 348 -20.41 -7.09 -3.20
N LEU A 349 -20.33 -8.26 -3.84
CA LEU A 349 -20.91 -8.49 -5.18
C LEU A 349 -22.43 -8.28 -5.22
N LYS A 350 -23.15 -8.58 -4.13
CA LYS A 350 -24.59 -8.31 -4.00
C LYS A 350 -24.93 -6.82 -3.90
N LYS A 351 -24.02 -6.01 -3.32
CA LYS A 351 -24.21 -4.55 -3.17
C LYS A 351 -23.71 -3.77 -4.39
N SER A 352 -22.65 -4.24 -5.02
CA SER A 352 -21.99 -3.58 -6.14
C SER A 352 -22.92 -3.51 -7.35
N LYS A 353 -22.99 -2.34 -7.99
CA LYS A 353 -23.65 -2.19 -9.30
C LYS A 353 -22.93 -2.98 -10.39
N HIS A 354 -21.64 -3.28 -10.20
CA HIS A 354 -20.81 -4.03 -11.13
C HIS A 354 -20.59 -5.44 -10.59
N GLN A 355 -21.46 -6.35 -11.02
CA GLN A 355 -21.31 -7.77 -10.75
C GLN A 355 -19.97 -8.24 -11.36
N TYR A 356 -19.24 -9.13 -10.69
CA TYR A 356 -17.99 -9.78 -11.15
C TYR A 356 -16.66 -8.99 -11.07
N VAL A 357 -16.64 -7.76 -10.55
CA VAL A 357 -15.38 -7.01 -10.35
C VAL A 357 -15.01 -6.96 -8.86
N LEU A 358 -13.72 -7.08 -8.54
CA LEU A 358 -13.22 -6.88 -7.19
C LEU A 358 -13.17 -5.38 -6.83
N PRO A 359 -13.36 -5.00 -5.55
CA PRO A 359 -13.28 -3.60 -5.14
C PRO A 359 -11.87 -3.05 -5.34
N LEU A 360 -11.79 -1.82 -5.84
CA LEU A 360 -10.55 -1.08 -6.09
C LEU A 360 -10.56 0.21 -5.25
N THR A 361 -9.51 0.43 -4.48
CA THR A 361 -9.34 1.72 -3.77
C THR A 361 -8.73 2.77 -4.71
N LEU A 362 -8.92 4.06 -4.41
CA LEU A 362 -8.21 5.15 -5.11
C LEU A 362 -6.69 4.93 -5.15
N VAL A 363 -6.09 4.46 -4.05
CA VAL A 363 -4.65 4.18 -3.97
C VAL A 363 -4.25 3.12 -5.00
N GLN A 364 -5.04 2.07 -5.16
CA GLN A 364 -4.79 1.03 -6.14
C GLN A 364 -4.99 1.53 -7.57
N ALA A 365 -6.03 2.33 -7.83
CA ALA A 365 -6.28 2.91 -9.14
C ALA A 365 -5.07 3.74 -9.63
N PHE A 366 -4.54 4.62 -8.79
CA PHE A 366 -3.36 5.42 -9.13
C PHE A 366 -2.10 4.57 -9.38
N ARG A 367 -1.91 3.49 -8.61
CA ARG A 367 -0.81 2.55 -8.84
C ARG A 367 -0.95 1.81 -10.18
N TYR A 368 -2.16 1.36 -10.54
CA TYR A 368 -2.37 0.64 -11.80
C TYR A 368 -2.29 1.53 -13.04
N LEU A 369 -2.77 2.76 -12.93
CA LEU A 369 -2.84 3.69 -14.05
C LEU A 369 -1.52 4.42 -14.27
N PHE A 370 -0.93 4.96 -13.20
CA PHE A 370 0.20 5.89 -13.29
C PHE A 370 1.50 5.34 -12.67
N ASN A 371 1.44 4.16 -12.02
CA ASN A 371 2.55 3.63 -11.21
C ASN A 371 3.01 4.63 -10.13
N VAL A 372 2.04 5.25 -9.46
CA VAL A 372 2.26 6.27 -8.42
C VAL A 372 1.71 5.83 -7.09
N ASP A 373 2.47 6.07 -6.01
CA ASP A 373 1.97 5.96 -4.65
C ASP A 373 1.10 7.16 -4.31
N LEU A 374 -0.13 6.90 -3.87
CA LEU A 374 -1.05 7.94 -3.40
C LEU A 374 -0.93 8.08 -1.88
N VAL A 375 -0.79 9.31 -1.40
CA VAL A 375 -0.88 9.68 0.02
C VAL A 375 -2.11 10.58 0.15
N LEU A 376 -3.18 10.03 0.73
CA LEU A 376 -4.43 10.75 0.91
C LEU A 376 -4.43 11.50 2.24
N ALA A 377 -4.72 12.79 2.17
CA ALA A 377 -5.05 13.62 3.31
C ALA A 377 -6.55 13.66 3.53
N ASP A 378 -6.92 13.67 4.81
CA ASP A 378 -8.31 13.69 5.25
C ASP A 378 -8.45 14.70 6.38
N SER A 379 -9.26 15.74 6.14
CA SER A 379 -9.44 16.84 7.08
C SER A 379 -10.18 16.43 8.37
N ARG A 380 -10.74 15.22 8.46
CA ARG A 380 -11.51 14.77 9.63
C ARG A 380 -10.65 14.47 10.87
N TRP A 381 -9.41 14.03 10.68
CA TRP A 381 -8.57 13.56 11.80
C TRP A 381 -7.56 14.59 12.30
N ASP A 382 -7.36 15.69 11.56
CA ASP A 382 -6.52 16.79 11.99
C ASP A 382 -7.28 17.68 12.99
N LYS A 383 -7.47 17.15 14.21
CA LYS A 383 -8.16 17.82 15.34
C LYS A 383 -7.54 19.16 15.73
N ASP A 384 -6.28 19.41 15.37
CA ASP A 384 -5.58 20.67 15.63
C ASP A 384 -5.90 21.76 14.60
N ALA A 385 -6.49 21.41 13.46
CA ALA A 385 -7.05 22.38 12.52
C ALA A 385 -8.46 22.76 12.98
N LEU A 386 -8.57 23.38 14.17
CA LEU A 386 -9.74 24.09 14.74
C LEU A 386 -11.09 23.35 14.61
N GLY A 387 -11.77 23.01 15.71
CA GLY A 387 -13.03 22.23 15.73
C GLY A 387 -14.12 22.57 14.68
N PHE A 388 -13.99 22.05 13.45
CA PHE A 388 -14.81 22.39 12.29
C PHE A 388 -15.22 21.15 11.48
N CYS A 389 -15.63 20.07 12.14
CA CYS A 389 -16.17 18.89 11.46
C CYS A 389 -17.55 19.11 10.77
N ASN A 390 -18.08 20.35 10.75
CA ASN A 390 -19.42 20.69 10.22
C ASN A 390 -19.43 21.85 9.19
N MET A 391 -18.30 22.29 8.65
CA MET A 391 -18.30 23.38 7.64
C MET A 391 -18.73 22.89 6.26
N LYS A 392 -19.63 23.64 5.61
CA LYS A 392 -20.08 23.39 4.22
C LYS A 392 -18.92 23.57 3.23
N LYS A 393 -18.86 22.73 2.18
CA LYS A 393 -17.81 22.72 1.13
C LYS A 393 -17.55 24.10 0.50
N ASN A 394 -18.56 24.96 0.38
CA ASN A 394 -18.45 26.29 -0.25
C ASN A 394 -17.79 27.38 0.63
N ASN A 395 -17.15 27.01 1.75
CA ASN A 395 -16.52 27.98 2.65
C ASN A 395 -15.02 28.10 2.34
N HIS A 396 -14.52 29.31 2.12
CA HIS A 396 -13.09 29.57 1.87
C HIS A 396 -12.16 28.98 2.97
N ARG A 397 -12.66 28.85 4.22
CA ARG A 397 -11.91 28.18 5.30
C ARG A 397 -11.71 26.68 5.09
N TYR A 398 -12.61 26.01 4.38
CA TYR A 398 -12.51 24.57 4.10
C TYR A 398 -11.29 24.24 3.25
N GLY A 399 -11.07 24.99 2.16
CA GLY A 399 -9.90 24.82 1.29
C GLY A 399 -8.57 25.03 2.04
N LYS A 400 -8.53 25.96 2.99
CA LYS A 400 -7.36 26.18 3.86
C LYS A 400 -7.09 24.98 4.77
N CYS A 401 -8.10 24.48 5.49
CA CYS A 401 -7.94 23.32 6.37
C CYS A 401 -7.54 22.05 5.60
N LEU A 402 -8.09 21.86 4.39
CA LEU A 402 -7.72 20.72 3.55
C LEU A 402 -6.27 20.81 3.08
N TRP A 403 -5.80 22.02 2.73
CA TRP A 403 -4.40 22.25 2.38
C TRP A 403 -3.45 22.03 3.56
N GLU A 404 -3.84 22.43 4.77
CA GLU A 404 -3.10 22.14 6.00
C GLU A 404 -2.97 20.63 6.22
N ALA A 405 -4.05 19.86 6.00
CA ALA A 405 -4.03 18.40 6.10
C ALA A 405 -3.10 17.74 5.04
N ILE A 406 -3.16 18.22 3.78
CA ILE A 406 -2.25 17.79 2.71
C ILE A 406 -0.79 18.08 3.09
N SER A 407 -0.51 19.30 3.53
CA SER A 407 0.84 19.75 3.90
C SER A 407 1.39 18.94 5.08
N ARG A 408 0.57 18.65 6.09
CA ARG A 408 0.96 17.84 7.24
C ARG A 408 1.25 16.39 6.86
N LYS A 409 0.40 15.76 6.04
CA LYS A 409 0.66 14.40 5.52
C LYS A 409 1.92 14.36 4.66
N ALA A 410 2.12 15.37 3.83
CA ALA A 410 3.33 15.51 3.02
C ALA A 410 4.57 15.68 3.90
N ALA A 411 4.51 16.48 4.96
CA ALA A 411 5.63 16.71 5.88
C ALA A 411 6.10 15.40 6.52
N TRP A 412 5.18 14.59 7.06
CA TRP A 412 5.50 13.26 7.60
C TRP A 412 6.08 12.32 6.55
N TYR A 413 5.48 12.29 5.36
CA TYR A 413 5.94 11.44 4.26
C TYR A 413 7.36 11.81 3.81
N VAL A 414 7.61 13.10 3.57
CA VAL A 414 8.90 13.65 3.13
C VAL A 414 9.98 13.40 4.18
N LEU A 415 9.71 13.66 5.46
CA LEU A 415 10.66 13.36 6.55
C LEU A 415 11.04 11.88 6.56
N GLY A 416 10.06 10.98 6.46
CA GLY A 416 10.30 9.54 6.37
C GLY A 416 11.13 9.15 5.15
N LEU A 417 10.85 9.75 3.98
CA LEU A 417 11.57 9.51 2.73
C LEU A 417 13.02 10.02 2.78
N ILE A 418 13.28 11.18 3.39
CA ILE A 418 14.63 11.73 3.60
C ILE A 418 15.43 10.82 4.54
N VAL A 419 14.83 10.37 5.64
CA VAL A 419 15.48 9.41 6.56
C VAL A 419 15.84 8.13 5.83
N PHE A 420 14.92 7.57 5.05
CA PHE A 420 15.17 6.35 4.30
C PHE A 420 16.29 6.52 3.25
N SER A 421 16.21 7.58 2.44
CA SER A 421 17.15 7.82 1.34
C SER A 421 18.55 8.16 1.84
N SER A 422 18.65 8.97 2.90
CA SER A 422 19.93 9.31 3.53
C SER A 422 20.64 8.11 4.12
N GLN A 423 19.91 7.15 4.71
CA GLN A 423 20.49 5.91 5.24
C GLN A 423 21.03 4.99 4.14
N ASN A 424 20.35 4.93 3.00
CA ASN A 424 20.83 4.16 1.85
C ASN A 424 22.11 4.77 1.26
N ARG A 425 22.22 6.11 1.23
CA ARG A 425 23.39 6.83 0.70
C ARG A 425 24.57 6.87 1.67
N LEU A 426 24.34 6.90 2.98
CA LEU A 426 25.39 6.80 4.01
C LEU A 426 26.25 5.55 3.82
N ARG A 427 25.64 4.42 3.43
CA ARG A 427 26.38 3.17 3.13
C ARG A 427 27.33 3.28 1.94
N GLY A 428 27.10 4.25 1.04
CA GLY A 428 27.91 4.48 -0.15
C GLY A 428 28.84 5.69 -0.07
N ASN A 429 29.00 6.30 1.12
CA ASN A 429 29.80 7.51 1.34
C ASN A 429 29.44 8.68 0.38
N ARG A 430 28.14 8.85 0.09
CA ARG A 430 27.63 9.96 -0.72
C ARG A 430 26.57 10.73 0.06
N LYS A 431 26.46 12.04 -0.20
CA LYS A 431 25.34 12.86 0.32
C LYS A 431 24.03 12.47 -0.37
N CYS A 432 22.95 12.52 0.39
CA CYS A 432 21.59 12.42 -0.13
C CYS A 432 21.12 13.80 -0.59
N ARG A 433 20.82 13.95 -1.87
CA ARG A 433 20.43 15.25 -2.46
C ARG A 433 18.91 15.39 -2.56
N VAL A 434 18.38 16.47 -2.01
CA VAL A 434 16.94 16.73 -1.89
C VAL A 434 16.62 18.06 -2.57
N GLY A 435 15.95 17.98 -3.71
CA GLY A 435 15.48 19.13 -4.47
C GLY A 435 14.14 19.65 -3.97
N VAL A 436 14.00 20.97 -3.85
CA VAL A 436 12.71 21.63 -3.55
C VAL A 436 12.37 22.71 -4.58
N SER A 437 11.09 22.80 -4.94
CA SER A 437 10.60 23.83 -5.85
C SER A 437 10.37 25.18 -5.16
N TRP A 438 10.00 26.18 -5.95
CA TRP A 438 9.47 27.45 -5.47
C TRP A 438 8.04 27.33 -4.94
N GLY A 439 7.51 28.46 -4.49
CA GLY A 439 6.09 28.68 -4.22
C GLY A 439 5.74 28.66 -2.73
N LEU A 440 4.69 29.40 -2.37
CA LEU A 440 4.16 29.44 -1.00
C LEU A 440 3.76 28.05 -0.49
N ALA A 441 3.24 27.20 -1.38
CA ALA A 441 2.89 25.81 -1.07
C ALA A 441 4.09 24.99 -0.56
N MET A 442 5.29 25.23 -1.10
CA MET A 442 6.52 24.60 -0.62
C MET A 442 6.95 25.17 0.73
N TYR A 443 6.82 26.49 0.92
CA TYR A 443 7.11 27.12 2.20
C TYR A 443 6.18 26.61 3.33
N GLU A 444 4.89 26.43 3.04
CA GLU A 444 3.90 25.90 3.97
C GLU A 444 4.21 24.44 4.37
N LEU A 445 4.71 23.62 3.44
CA LEU A 445 5.25 22.29 3.78
C LEU A 445 6.40 22.40 4.79
N ILE A 446 7.35 23.31 4.57
CA ILE A 446 8.51 23.49 5.46
C ILE A 446 8.06 23.98 6.84
N ASP A 447 7.06 24.86 6.90
CA ASP A 447 6.43 25.31 8.15
C ASP A 447 5.76 24.15 8.90
N GLU A 448 5.05 23.25 8.21
CA GLU A 448 4.51 22.03 8.81
C GLU A 448 5.60 21.10 9.34
N VAL A 449 6.72 20.94 8.64
CA VAL A 449 7.88 20.19 9.15
C VAL A 449 8.43 20.83 10.45
N GLN A 450 8.53 22.16 10.51
CA GLN A 450 8.95 22.87 11.70
C GLN A 450 7.95 22.71 12.86
N LYS A 451 6.64 22.71 12.59
CA LYS A 451 5.60 22.41 13.59
C LYS A 451 5.75 21.00 14.14
N ILE A 452 5.95 20.00 13.27
CA ILE A 452 6.21 18.61 13.69
C ILE A 452 7.44 18.53 14.60
N LYS A 453 8.54 19.21 14.26
CA LYS A 453 9.74 19.29 15.10
C LYS A 453 9.41 19.82 16.49
N SER A 454 8.70 20.95 16.55
CA SER A 454 8.29 21.57 17.82
C SER A 454 7.38 20.67 18.65
N THR A 455 6.42 19.98 18.02
CA THR A 455 5.51 19.05 18.70
C THR A 455 6.28 17.86 19.27
N LEU A 456 7.16 17.24 18.48
CA LEU A 456 7.98 16.11 18.93
C LEU A 456 8.94 16.49 20.07
N GLN A 457 9.45 17.71 20.08
CA GLN A 457 10.27 18.23 21.18
C GLN A 457 9.44 18.38 22.46
N LYS A 458 8.22 18.91 22.36
CA LYS A 458 7.30 19.02 23.51
C LYS A 458 6.87 17.65 24.05
N GLU A 459 6.59 16.68 23.18
CA GLU A 459 6.18 15.34 23.61
C GLU A 459 7.31 14.51 24.23
N ASN A 460 8.56 14.70 23.79
CA ASN A 460 9.73 14.05 24.41
C ASN A 460 10.17 14.71 25.73
N TYR A 461 9.84 16.00 25.92
CA TYR A 461 10.11 16.76 27.15
C TYR A 461 8.83 17.40 27.68
N PRO A 462 7.82 16.59 28.08
CA PRO A 462 6.54 17.13 28.52
C PRO A 462 6.70 17.84 29.87
N ASN A 463 5.94 18.92 30.04
CA ASN A 463 5.83 19.62 31.31
C ASN A 463 4.35 19.66 31.73
N PRO A 464 3.95 18.93 32.79
CA PRO A 464 4.78 18.12 33.69
C PRO A 464 5.33 16.83 33.04
N PRO A 465 6.39 16.22 33.61
CA PRO A 465 6.95 14.96 33.12
C PRO A 465 5.92 13.81 33.10
N LEU A 466 6.11 12.86 32.19
CA LEU A 466 5.31 11.62 32.12
C LEU A 466 5.40 10.86 33.45
N LYS A 467 4.30 10.20 33.84
CA LYS A 467 4.30 9.29 35.00
C LYS A 467 5.22 8.10 34.70
N ASN A 468 5.77 7.46 35.73
CA ASN A 468 6.81 6.42 35.62
C ASN A 468 6.51 5.23 34.68
N ASP A 469 5.23 5.01 34.32
CA ASP A 469 4.79 3.93 33.43
C ASP A 469 4.38 4.41 32.01
N GLU A 470 4.43 5.72 31.73
CA GLU A 470 4.05 6.30 30.44
C GLU A 470 5.29 6.54 29.57
N GLU A 471 5.44 5.78 28.48
CA GLU A 471 6.45 6.06 27.46
C GLU A 471 6.01 7.21 26.53
N PRO A 472 6.95 8.05 26.05
CA PRO A 472 6.63 9.06 25.05
C PRO A 472 6.11 8.40 23.76
N LEU A 473 5.13 9.03 23.08
CA LEU A 473 4.49 8.50 21.86
C LEU A 473 5.53 8.14 20.79
N PHE A 474 6.60 8.93 20.79
CA PHE A 474 7.76 8.76 19.97
C PHE A 474 8.98 8.47 20.84
N PRO A 475 9.80 7.49 20.48
CA PRO A 475 11.08 7.33 21.15
C PRO A 475 11.95 8.59 21.00
N ALA A 476 12.70 8.95 22.03
CA ALA A 476 13.58 10.13 22.02
C ALA A 476 14.54 10.16 20.80
N TRP A 477 14.98 8.99 20.32
CA TRP A 477 15.84 8.88 19.14
C TRP A 477 15.19 9.38 17.84
N ILE A 478 13.86 9.51 17.77
CA ILE A 478 13.19 9.93 16.53
C ILE A 478 13.54 11.36 16.15
N LEU A 479 13.73 12.24 17.14
CA LEU A 479 14.10 13.64 16.90
C LEU A 479 15.47 13.74 16.24
N GLU A 480 16.45 13.02 16.76
CA GLU A 480 17.78 12.98 16.16
C GLU A 480 17.73 12.37 14.77
N ARG A 481 16.91 11.33 14.58
CA ARG A 481 16.80 10.66 13.30
C ARG A 481 16.18 11.52 12.21
N TYR A 482 15.21 12.39 12.52
CA TYR A 482 14.55 13.26 11.53
C TYR A 482 15.20 14.62 11.34
N PHE A 483 15.86 15.16 12.37
CA PHE A 483 16.26 16.57 12.40
C PHE A 483 17.76 16.77 12.63
N LYS A 484 18.57 15.71 12.46
CA LYS A 484 20.03 15.79 12.40
C LYS A 484 20.55 15.02 11.18
N HIS A 485 20.65 15.69 10.04
CA HIS A 485 21.00 15.10 8.75
C HIS A 485 22.22 15.76 8.07
N PRO A 486 23.44 15.71 8.64
CA PRO A 486 24.62 16.31 8.01
C PRO A 486 24.98 15.67 6.66
N ASN A 487 24.50 14.45 6.38
CA ASN A 487 24.66 13.77 5.09
C ASN A 487 23.55 14.10 4.06
N VAL A 488 22.66 15.05 4.36
CA VAL A 488 21.65 15.54 3.41
C VAL A 488 22.08 16.90 2.89
N GLU A 489 21.92 17.09 1.58
CA GLU A 489 22.16 18.35 0.88
C GLU A 489 20.84 18.81 0.25
N MET A 490 20.36 19.99 0.66
CA MET A 490 19.20 20.63 0.04
C MET A 490 19.64 21.40 -1.21
N VAL A 491 18.89 21.28 -2.30
CA VAL A 491 19.14 21.98 -3.56
C VAL A 491 17.86 22.63 -4.08
N PRO A 492 17.91 23.83 -4.68
CA PRO A 492 16.74 24.40 -5.36
C PRO A 492 16.53 23.69 -6.69
N LEU A 493 15.28 23.42 -7.06
CA LEU A 493 14.96 22.79 -8.35
C LEU A 493 14.98 23.77 -9.53
N VAL A 494 14.98 25.06 -9.28
CA VAL A 494 14.72 26.07 -10.31
C VAL A 494 15.35 27.42 -9.94
N GLY A 495 15.67 28.22 -10.96
CA GLY A 495 16.26 29.56 -10.83
C GLY A 495 15.34 30.60 -10.18
N LEU A 496 15.83 31.84 -10.08
CA LEU A 496 15.16 32.93 -9.37
C LEU A 496 13.89 33.40 -10.09
N MET A 497 12.83 33.62 -9.30
CA MET A 497 11.61 34.27 -9.76
C MET A 497 11.69 35.80 -9.74
N TRP A 498 12.62 36.38 -8.97
CA TRP A 498 12.76 37.83 -8.75
C TRP A 498 11.55 38.45 -8.03
N THR A 499 10.99 37.72 -7.08
CA THR A 499 9.87 38.20 -6.25
C THR A 499 10.37 38.96 -5.02
N THR A 500 9.54 39.88 -4.51
CA THR A 500 9.79 40.59 -3.25
C THR A 500 9.53 39.73 -2.01
N ASP A 501 8.77 38.64 -2.16
CA ASP A 501 8.52 37.67 -1.10
C ASP A 501 9.50 36.49 -1.19
N PRO A 502 10.50 36.40 -0.31
CA PRO A 502 11.51 35.34 -0.37
C PRO A 502 10.91 33.94 -0.17
N ARG A 503 9.74 33.80 0.46
CA ARG A 503 9.09 32.49 0.71
C ARG A 503 8.68 31.77 -0.57
N ILE A 504 8.57 32.52 -1.67
CA ILE A 504 8.25 31.96 -2.98
C ILE A 504 9.55 31.45 -3.65
N GLU A 505 10.73 31.94 -3.30
CA GLU A 505 11.98 31.57 -3.97
C GLU A 505 12.46 30.16 -3.59
N ALA A 506 12.83 29.37 -4.59
CA ALA A 506 13.34 28.01 -4.38
C ALA A 506 14.63 27.99 -3.55
N ASN A 507 15.53 28.97 -3.75
CA ASN A 507 16.76 29.12 -2.96
C ASN A 507 16.46 29.29 -1.47
N TYR A 508 15.50 30.15 -1.14
CA TYR A 508 15.11 30.41 0.24
C TYR A 508 14.45 29.18 0.86
N ASN A 509 13.57 28.51 0.12
CA ASN A 509 12.94 27.26 0.59
C ASN A 509 13.98 26.16 0.84
N ALA A 510 14.97 25.97 -0.04
CA ALA A 510 16.04 24.99 0.14
C ALA A 510 16.90 25.30 1.40
N MET A 511 17.31 26.55 1.55
CA MET A 511 18.03 27.03 2.73
C MET A 511 17.21 26.81 4.00
N LYS A 512 15.95 27.27 4.01
CA LYS A 512 15.10 27.19 5.20
C LYS A 512 14.85 25.76 5.61
N PHE A 513 14.55 24.89 4.65
CA PHE A 513 14.34 23.47 4.94
C PHE A 513 15.62 22.84 5.53
N SER A 514 16.80 23.19 5.01
CA SER A 514 18.07 22.70 5.56
C SER A 514 18.26 23.04 7.04
N GLU A 515 17.90 24.26 7.46
CA GLU A 515 17.93 24.69 8.87
C GLU A 515 16.99 23.85 9.74
N VAL A 516 15.76 23.61 9.25
CA VAL A 516 14.72 22.91 9.99
C VAL A 516 15.12 21.46 10.27
N ILE A 517 15.66 20.74 9.28
CA ILE A 517 16.02 19.32 9.41
C ILE A 517 17.49 19.06 9.77
N GLY A 518 18.28 20.11 9.99
CA GLY A 518 19.71 19.99 10.27
C GLY A 518 20.48 19.35 9.11
N ALA A 519 20.15 19.73 7.87
CA ALA A 519 20.86 19.35 6.65
C ALA A 519 21.84 20.44 6.21
N THR A 520 22.55 20.20 5.10
CA THR A 520 23.46 21.18 4.50
C THR A 520 22.80 21.90 3.31
N PHE A 521 23.11 23.19 3.15
CA PHE A 521 22.79 23.97 1.97
C PHE A 521 24.03 24.79 1.59
N ASP A 522 24.63 24.49 0.44
CA ASP A 522 25.79 25.22 -0.04
C ASP A 522 25.34 26.47 -0.82
N SER A 523 25.43 27.62 -0.17
CA SER A 523 25.05 28.91 -0.75
C SER A 523 25.95 29.37 -1.90
N SER A 524 27.10 28.73 -2.12
CA SER A 524 28.03 29.06 -3.19
C SER A 524 27.79 28.24 -4.46
N SER A 525 27.39 26.96 -4.33
CA SER A 525 27.21 26.04 -5.45
C SER A 525 25.74 25.78 -5.82
N ASN A 526 24.83 25.91 -4.86
CA ASN A 526 23.41 25.60 -5.03
C ASN A 526 22.52 26.84 -5.06
N ARG A 527 23.06 28.06 -4.93
CA ARG A 527 22.31 29.29 -5.11
C ARG A 527 22.26 29.67 -6.58
N PHE A 528 21.05 29.85 -7.11
CA PHE A 528 20.89 30.48 -8.42
C PHE A 528 20.84 31.99 -8.28
N ASP A 529 21.70 32.70 -9.03
CA ASP A 529 21.64 34.16 -9.20
C ASP A 529 21.03 34.56 -10.57
N GLN A 530 20.66 33.56 -11.38
CA GLN A 530 19.99 33.74 -12.67
C GLN A 530 18.48 33.62 -12.55
N SER A 531 17.76 34.34 -13.41
CA SER A 531 16.33 34.12 -13.65
C SER A 531 16.06 32.69 -14.13
N VAL A 532 14.82 32.25 -13.95
CA VAL A 532 14.30 30.96 -14.45
C VAL A 532 14.61 30.73 -15.92
N PHE A 533 14.54 31.77 -16.75
CA PHE A 533 14.88 31.71 -18.17
C PHE A 533 16.04 32.64 -18.49
N VAL A 534 16.95 32.15 -19.33
CA VAL A 534 18.07 32.92 -19.89
C VAL A 534 17.90 32.93 -21.41
N ASP A 535 17.99 34.12 -21.99
CA ASP A 535 17.96 34.33 -23.44
C ASP A 535 19.29 33.88 -24.05
N GLU A 536 19.30 32.79 -24.82
CA GLU A 536 20.52 32.22 -25.40
C GLU A 536 21.13 33.09 -26.51
N THR A 537 20.36 34.05 -27.03
CA THR A 537 20.85 35.02 -28.02
C THR A 537 21.71 36.12 -27.39
N LYS A 538 21.68 36.25 -26.05
CA LYS A 538 22.44 37.28 -25.32
C LYS A 538 23.66 36.67 -24.63
N PRO A 539 24.77 37.43 -24.48
CA PRO A 539 25.90 36.98 -23.68
C PRO A 539 25.42 36.72 -22.24
N ASP A 540 25.61 35.51 -21.74
CA ASP A 540 25.30 35.17 -20.34
C ASP A 540 26.47 35.62 -19.45
N PRO A 541 26.33 36.70 -18.67
CA PRO A 541 27.42 37.26 -17.87
C PRO A 541 27.89 36.32 -16.74
N LEU A 542 27.14 35.26 -16.45
CA LEU A 542 27.45 34.28 -15.41
C LEU A 542 27.98 32.95 -15.98
N ARG A 543 27.95 32.74 -17.31
CA ARG A 543 28.46 31.52 -17.98
C ARG A 543 29.97 31.31 -17.80
N SER A 544 30.72 32.38 -17.50
CA SER A 544 32.18 32.36 -17.32
C SER A 544 32.64 32.03 -15.89
N LYS A 545 31.76 32.11 -14.89
CA LYS A 545 32.04 31.64 -13.53
C LYS A 545 31.80 30.12 -13.52
N ARG A 546 32.87 29.33 -13.36
CA ARG A 546 32.86 27.85 -13.31
C ARG A 546 31.50 27.33 -12.84
N SER A 547 30.76 26.66 -13.73
CA SER A 547 29.53 25.98 -13.33
C SER A 547 29.87 25.11 -12.12
N PRO A 548 29.25 25.31 -10.94
CA PRO A 548 29.34 24.32 -9.89
C PRO A 548 28.89 22.98 -10.47
N SER A 549 29.42 21.88 -9.93
CA SER A 549 28.96 20.53 -10.29
C SER A 549 27.44 20.51 -10.37
N ASN A 550 26.85 20.07 -11.48
CA ASN A 550 25.39 20.05 -11.68
C ASN A 550 24.69 19.50 -10.42
N PRO A 551 23.97 20.34 -9.64
CA PRO A 551 23.49 19.96 -8.32
C PRO A 551 22.33 18.96 -8.39
N TRP A 552 21.68 18.89 -9.54
CA TRP A 552 20.59 17.95 -9.81
C TRP A 552 21.08 16.58 -10.28
N LYS A 553 22.37 16.47 -10.63
CA LYS A 553 22.98 15.18 -10.96
C LYS A 553 22.89 14.26 -9.74
N ASP A 554 22.46 13.02 -9.99
CA ASP A 554 22.30 11.97 -8.98
C ASP A 554 21.32 12.31 -7.84
N MET A 555 20.46 13.33 -8.00
CA MET A 555 19.46 13.72 -7.02
C MET A 555 18.59 12.53 -6.57
N ASP A 556 18.30 12.45 -5.28
CA ASP A 556 17.59 11.32 -4.67
C ASP A 556 16.11 11.61 -4.50
N ILE A 557 15.77 12.85 -4.13
CA ILE A 557 14.41 13.29 -3.86
C ILE A 557 14.19 14.62 -4.58
N ALA A 558 13.01 14.80 -5.18
CA ALA A 558 12.53 16.06 -5.72
C ALA A 558 11.12 16.29 -5.18
N ILE A 559 10.93 17.39 -4.48
CA ILE A 559 9.65 17.78 -3.87
C ILE A 559 9.18 19.01 -4.63
N PHE A 560 8.00 18.91 -5.23
CA PHE A 560 7.48 19.99 -6.05
C PHE A 560 5.95 20.07 -5.98
N THR A 561 5.45 21.23 -6.37
CA THR A 561 4.02 21.49 -6.57
C THR A 561 3.73 21.63 -8.06
N CYS A 562 2.45 21.78 -8.40
CA CYS A 562 2.02 22.13 -9.74
C CYS A 562 1.06 23.31 -9.72
N ASP A 563 1.02 24.07 -10.80
CA ASP A 563 0.06 25.14 -10.99
C ASP A 563 -0.18 25.43 -12.48
N SER A 564 -1.27 26.12 -12.80
CA SER A 564 -1.55 26.53 -14.18
C SER A 564 -0.73 27.76 -14.58
N VAL A 565 -0.43 27.91 -15.87
CA VAL A 565 0.36 29.06 -16.36
C VAL A 565 -0.26 30.42 -15.98
N LYS A 566 -1.60 30.53 -16.01
CA LYS A 566 -2.33 31.77 -15.67
C LYS A 566 -2.16 32.19 -14.22
N THR A 567 -2.22 31.23 -13.30
CA THR A 567 -2.22 31.48 -11.86
C THR A 567 -0.84 31.62 -11.28
N SER A 568 0.17 31.00 -11.91
CA SER A 568 1.54 31.17 -11.49
C SER A 568 2.00 32.64 -11.62
N PHE A 569 1.45 33.43 -12.56
CA PHE A 569 2.12 34.66 -13.02
C PHE A 569 1.27 35.93 -13.27
N GLY A 570 0.06 36.02 -12.73
CA GLY A 570 -0.75 37.26 -12.83
C GLY A 570 -1.02 37.69 -14.28
N ASP A 571 -1.17 38.99 -14.52
CA ASP A 571 -1.48 39.63 -15.82
C ASP A 571 -0.34 39.60 -16.86
N GLY A 572 0.65 38.71 -16.68
CA GLY A 572 1.73 38.45 -17.65
C GLY A 572 2.87 39.46 -17.65
N LYS A 573 2.81 40.55 -16.88
CA LYS A 573 3.82 41.63 -16.90
C LYS A 573 4.94 41.48 -15.87
N THR A 574 4.80 40.59 -14.88
CA THR A 574 5.70 40.46 -13.72
C THR A 574 6.12 39.02 -13.41
N GLY A 575 5.88 38.07 -14.33
CA GLY A 575 6.25 36.67 -14.18
C GLY A 575 7.69 36.34 -14.61
N PRO A 576 8.23 35.16 -14.23
CA PRO A 576 9.54 34.68 -14.65
C PRO A 576 9.56 34.16 -16.10
N ILE A 577 8.40 33.97 -16.73
CA ILE A 577 8.31 33.62 -18.15
C ILE A 577 8.56 34.88 -18.99
N PRO A 578 9.52 34.87 -19.92
CA PRO A 578 9.71 35.97 -20.87
C PRO A 578 8.44 36.27 -21.67
N ASN A 579 8.12 37.55 -21.84
CA ASN A 579 6.93 38.02 -22.57
C ASN A 579 6.84 37.40 -23.98
N GLU A 580 7.99 37.19 -24.63
CA GLU A 580 8.11 36.67 -25.98
C GLU A 580 7.64 35.22 -26.12
N ILE A 581 7.68 34.42 -25.03
CA ILE A 581 7.22 33.02 -25.03
C ILE A 581 5.98 32.82 -24.16
N TYR A 582 5.48 33.87 -23.51
CA TYR A 582 4.35 33.77 -22.60
C TYR A 582 3.07 33.30 -23.30
N SER A 583 2.77 33.85 -24.48
CA SER A 583 1.58 33.45 -25.26
C SER A 583 1.64 31.98 -25.67
N ASP A 584 2.81 31.51 -26.12
CA ASP A 584 3.00 30.11 -26.53
C ASP A 584 2.88 29.17 -25.33
N MET A 585 3.52 29.51 -24.20
CA MET A 585 3.38 28.76 -22.96
C MET A 585 1.92 28.73 -22.49
N LEU A 586 1.18 29.82 -22.63
CA LEU A 586 -0.23 29.88 -22.26
C LEU A 586 -1.14 29.02 -23.15
N HIS A 587 -0.82 28.89 -24.43
CA HIS A 587 -1.63 28.14 -25.40
C HIS A 587 -1.31 26.64 -25.41
N TYR A 588 -0.03 26.27 -25.32
CA TYR A 588 0.41 24.89 -25.47
C TYR A 588 0.62 24.16 -24.15
N SER A 589 0.77 24.89 -23.03
CA SER A 589 0.96 24.29 -21.72
C SER A 589 -0.34 24.18 -20.94
N VAL A 590 -0.51 23.05 -20.27
CA VAL A 590 -1.57 22.90 -19.26
C VAL A 590 -1.13 23.41 -17.90
N GLY A 591 0.18 23.61 -17.69
CA GLY A 591 0.75 24.09 -16.43
C GLY A 591 2.23 23.76 -16.26
N GLU A 592 2.71 23.94 -15.03
CA GLU A 592 4.12 23.74 -14.70
C GLU A 592 4.33 22.85 -13.47
N ILE A 593 5.47 22.17 -13.45
CA ILE A 593 6.08 21.59 -12.24
C ILE A 593 7.54 22.02 -12.12
N ALA A 594 7.92 22.67 -11.02
CA ALA A 594 9.29 23.16 -10.81
C ALA A 594 9.87 23.96 -12.01
N GLY A 595 9.03 24.77 -12.64
CA GLY A 595 9.33 25.56 -13.84
C GLY A 595 9.40 24.77 -15.15
N ILE A 596 9.09 23.47 -15.14
CA ILE A 596 8.96 22.64 -16.35
C ILE A 596 7.52 22.73 -16.83
N TYR A 597 7.32 23.23 -18.04
CA TYR A 597 6.00 23.40 -18.66
C TYR A 597 5.62 22.15 -19.44
N LEU A 598 4.39 21.69 -19.25
CA LEU A 598 3.90 20.41 -19.79
C LEU A 598 2.69 20.62 -20.69
N ASP A 599 2.63 19.89 -21.81
CA ASP A 599 1.39 19.73 -22.59
C ASP A 599 0.42 18.74 -21.94
N ASP A 600 -0.74 18.52 -22.56
CA ASP A 600 -1.79 17.60 -22.10
C ASP A 600 -1.34 16.12 -21.98
N ASP A 601 -0.26 15.73 -22.65
CA ASP A 601 0.32 14.38 -22.62
C ASP A 601 1.52 14.27 -21.68
N GLY A 602 1.91 15.37 -21.04
CA GLY A 602 3.02 15.41 -20.09
C GLY A 602 4.39 15.49 -20.74
N ALA A 603 4.48 15.90 -22.02
CA ALA A 603 5.74 16.21 -22.66
C ALA A 603 6.21 17.62 -22.27
N CYS A 604 7.53 17.78 -22.13
CA CYS A 604 8.14 19.06 -21.79
C CYS A 604 8.12 20.00 -23.00
N LEU A 605 7.52 21.17 -22.84
CA LEU A 605 7.63 22.26 -23.80
C LEU A 605 9.03 22.90 -23.70
N LYS A 606 9.59 23.27 -24.85
CA LYS A 606 10.92 23.89 -24.96
C LYS A 606 10.83 25.15 -25.84
N SER A 607 11.66 26.14 -25.52
CA SER A 607 11.90 27.30 -26.36
C SER A 607 13.24 27.14 -27.08
N GLU A 608 13.31 27.51 -28.35
CA GLU A 608 14.58 27.57 -29.11
C GLU A 608 15.46 28.74 -28.66
N ARG A 609 14.85 29.82 -28.14
CA ARG A 609 15.54 31.05 -27.75
C ARG A 609 15.88 31.10 -26.27
N TYR A 610 14.98 30.62 -25.41
CA TYR A 610 15.15 30.73 -23.96
C TYR A 610 15.45 29.37 -23.33
N ARG A 611 16.61 29.28 -22.67
CA ARG A 611 16.97 28.12 -21.87
C ARG A 611 16.49 28.30 -20.44
N ARG A 612 15.85 27.27 -19.89
CA ARG A 612 15.42 27.23 -18.49
C ARG A 612 16.58 26.84 -17.56
N ILE A 613 16.72 27.53 -16.44
CA ILE A 613 17.63 27.23 -15.32
C ILE A 613 16.88 26.42 -14.26
N GLY A 614 17.28 25.16 -14.10
CA GLY A 614 16.66 24.26 -13.12
C GLY A 614 16.94 22.78 -13.41
N ALA A 615 16.44 21.90 -12.53
CA ALA A 615 16.42 20.46 -12.71
C ALA A 615 15.64 20.11 -13.98
N SER A 616 16.25 19.39 -14.93
CA SER A 616 15.59 19.05 -16.21
C SER A 616 14.47 18.03 -16.03
N TYR A 617 13.63 17.91 -17.06
CA TYR A 617 12.62 16.85 -17.17
C TYR A 617 13.22 15.45 -16.97
N GLU A 618 14.42 15.20 -17.52
CA GLU A 618 15.13 13.92 -17.33
C GLU A 618 15.62 13.70 -15.89
N HIS A 619 16.11 14.75 -15.21
CA HIS A 619 16.48 14.62 -13.80
C HIS A 619 15.27 14.19 -12.94
N LEU A 620 14.07 14.74 -13.21
CA LEU A 620 12.86 14.31 -12.50
C LEU A 620 12.47 12.86 -12.82
N LYS A 621 12.62 12.41 -14.08
CA LYS A 621 12.41 11.00 -14.45
C LYS A 621 13.39 10.06 -13.73
N GLU A 622 14.66 10.45 -13.61
CA GLU A 622 15.66 9.69 -12.85
C GLU A 622 15.33 9.60 -11.36
N VAL A 623 14.88 10.70 -10.77
CA VAL A 623 14.44 10.75 -9.36
C VAL A 623 13.19 9.90 -9.15
N ARG A 624 12.23 9.94 -10.08
CA ARG A 624 11.05 9.06 -10.06
C ARG A 624 11.44 7.58 -10.03
N LYS A 625 12.41 7.15 -10.85
CA LYS A 625 12.88 5.74 -10.87
C LYS A 625 13.40 5.28 -9.51
N LYS A 626 13.88 6.20 -8.67
CA LYS A 626 14.31 5.93 -7.28
C LYS A 626 13.17 6.00 -6.26
N GLY A 627 11.96 6.38 -6.68
CA GLY A 627 10.81 6.60 -5.80
C GLY A 627 10.81 7.95 -5.09
N GLY A 628 11.63 8.91 -5.53
CA GLY A 628 11.88 10.17 -4.82
C GLY A 628 11.15 11.41 -5.37
N ALA A 629 10.32 11.29 -6.40
CA ALA A 629 9.64 12.43 -7.03
C ALA A 629 8.24 12.63 -6.41
N VAL A 630 8.14 13.60 -5.50
CA VAL A 630 6.95 13.85 -4.67
C VAL A 630 6.23 15.10 -5.16
N LEU A 631 5.03 14.92 -5.69
CA LEU A 631 4.11 15.99 -6.08
C LEU A 631 3.12 16.27 -4.95
N LEU A 632 3.04 17.53 -4.51
CA LEU A 632 1.97 18.02 -3.64
C LEU A 632 0.98 18.82 -4.48
N ALA A 633 -0.28 18.38 -4.50
CA ALA A 633 -1.35 19.04 -5.24
C ALA A 633 -2.70 18.82 -4.56
N GLY A 634 -3.60 19.79 -4.65
CA GLY A 634 -4.92 19.74 -4.02
C GLY A 634 -5.57 21.11 -3.96
N THR A 635 -6.80 21.12 -3.45
CA THR A 635 -7.64 22.29 -3.07
C THR A 635 -8.00 23.31 -4.15
N ARG A 636 -7.37 23.29 -5.32
CA ARG A 636 -7.63 24.22 -6.42
C ARG A 636 -7.78 23.50 -7.76
N ASP A 637 -8.87 23.80 -8.47
CA ASP A 637 -9.19 23.22 -9.77
C ASP A 637 -8.11 23.34 -10.82
N ASN A 638 -7.46 24.50 -10.86
CA ASN A 638 -6.45 24.85 -11.84
C ASN A 638 -5.19 23.96 -11.75
N ARG A 639 -5.04 23.17 -10.68
CA ARG A 639 -3.93 22.22 -10.48
C ARG A 639 -4.22 20.82 -11.02
N ILE A 640 -5.48 20.49 -11.33
CA ILE A 640 -5.88 19.14 -11.75
C ILE A 640 -5.22 18.77 -13.09
N LYS A 641 -5.33 19.63 -14.10
CA LYS A 641 -4.70 19.41 -15.42
C LYS A 641 -3.16 19.29 -15.35
N PRO A 642 -2.43 20.24 -14.71
CA PRO A 642 -0.99 20.11 -14.51
C PRO A 642 -0.59 18.82 -13.78
N ALA A 643 -1.33 18.42 -12.74
CA ALA A 643 -1.05 17.19 -12.02
C ALA A 643 -1.24 15.95 -12.91
N LEU A 644 -2.33 15.89 -13.69
CA LEU A 644 -2.56 14.79 -14.64
C LEU A 644 -1.48 14.71 -15.71
N ALA A 645 -1.05 15.85 -16.28
CA ALA A 645 0.06 15.88 -17.23
C ALA A 645 1.38 15.39 -16.60
N ALA A 646 1.68 15.76 -15.35
CA ALA A 646 2.86 15.26 -14.64
C ALA A 646 2.80 13.74 -14.39
N LEU A 647 1.60 13.18 -14.16
CA LEU A 647 1.37 11.74 -14.04
C LEU A 647 1.58 11.02 -15.38
N LYS A 648 0.97 11.52 -16.46
CA LYS A 648 1.13 10.97 -17.83
C LYS A 648 2.58 11.04 -18.32
N GLY A 649 3.26 12.15 -18.03
CA GLY A 649 4.67 12.37 -18.36
C GLY A 649 5.65 11.52 -17.55
N GLU A 650 5.17 10.68 -16.63
CA GLU A 650 5.98 9.85 -15.75
C GLU A 650 7.02 10.66 -14.94
N LEU A 651 6.59 11.79 -14.36
CA LEU A 651 7.47 12.67 -13.57
C LEU A 651 7.30 12.50 -12.06
N VAL A 652 6.25 11.79 -11.65
CA VAL A 652 5.84 11.63 -10.25
C VAL A 652 6.00 10.18 -9.84
N SER A 653 6.57 9.92 -8.66
CA SER A 653 6.52 8.61 -8.01
C SER A 653 5.50 8.58 -6.87
N THR A 654 5.25 9.74 -6.24
CA THR A 654 4.29 9.88 -5.15
C THR A 654 3.45 11.14 -5.31
N LEU A 655 2.13 11.00 -5.24
CA LEU A 655 1.19 12.13 -5.18
C LEU A 655 0.64 12.25 -3.75
N VAL A 656 0.83 13.41 -3.12
CA VAL A 656 0.20 13.77 -1.85
C VAL A 656 -0.93 14.74 -2.12
N THR A 657 -2.16 14.32 -1.81
CA THR A 657 -3.37 15.05 -2.19
C THR A 657 -4.57 14.67 -1.31
N ASP A 658 -5.72 15.29 -1.55
CA ASP A 658 -7.00 14.92 -0.94
C ASP A 658 -7.83 13.97 -1.83
N ILE A 659 -8.85 13.35 -1.23
CA ILE A 659 -9.72 12.37 -1.89
C ILE A 659 -10.41 12.96 -3.13
N GLU A 660 -10.93 14.18 -3.01
CA GLU A 660 -11.73 14.81 -4.06
C GLU A 660 -10.84 15.17 -5.26
N PHE A 661 -9.64 15.67 -4.99
CA PHE A 661 -8.67 15.99 -6.04
C PHE A 661 -8.19 14.72 -6.76
N ALA A 662 -7.95 13.63 -6.02
CA ALA A 662 -7.61 12.34 -6.61
C ALA A 662 -8.73 11.81 -7.52
N LYS A 663 -10.00 11.92 -7.10
CA LYS A 663 -11.16 11.56 -7.94
C LYS A 663 -11.25 12.43 -9.20
N ALA A 664 -11.04 13.74 -9.06
CA ALA A 664 -11.11 14.66 -10.19
C ALA A 664 -10.01 14.40 -11.24
N ILE A 665 -8.81 13.98 -10.83
CA ILE A 665 -7.75 13.52 -11.75
C ILE A 665 -8.23 12.31 -12.55
N LEU A 666 -8.82 11.31 -11.89
CA LEU A 666 -9.29 10.11 -12.56
C LEU A 666 -10.45 10.42 -13.50
N GLU A 667 -11.43 11.23 -13.07
CA GLU A 667 -12.55 11.67 -13.92
C GLU A 667 -12.06 12.39 -15.18
N LEU A 668 -11.12 13.33 -15.03
CA LEU A 668 -10.53 14.04 -16.17
C LEU A 668 -9.77 13.08 -17.10
N HIS A 669 -9.02 12.12 -16.54
CA HIS A 669 -8.30 11.12 -17.31
C HIS A 669 -9.23 10.25 -18.16
N PHE A 670 -10.42 9.90 -17.66
CA PHE A 670 -11.35 9.02 -18.37
C PHE A 670 -12.35 9.71 -19.29
N THR A 671 -12.79 10.92 -18.94
CA THR A 671 -13.85 11.62 -19.68
C THR A 671 -13.31 12.72 -20.60
N GLY A 672 -12.06 13.14 -20.40
CA GLY A 672 -11.51 14.38 -21.00
C GLY A 672 -12.19 15.66 -20.48
N LYS A 673 -13.18 15.55 -19.59
CA LYS A 673 -13.93 16.66 -19.01
C LYS A 673 -13.54 16.84 -17.55
N GLN A 674 -13.33 18.09 -17.15
CA GLN A 674 -13.07 18.41 -15.76
C GLN A 674 -14.40 18.51 -14.99
N SER A 675 -14.50 17.74 -13.90
CA SER A 675 -15.68 17.63 -13.03
C SER A 675 -16.33 18.97 -12.69
N GLU A 676 -17.66 19.06 -12.76
CA GLU A 676 -18.40 20.22 -12.22
C GLU A 676 -18.45 20.23 -10.68
N LEU A 677 -18.19 19.09 -10.03
CA LEU A 677 -18.21 18.95 -8.58
C LEU A 677 -17.08 19.70 -7.88
N TYR A 678 -15.95 19.92 -8.57
CA TYR A 678 -14.79 20.65 -8.04
C TYR A 678 -14.83 22.15 -8.38
N LYS A 679 -15.59 22.53 -9.43
CA LYS A 679 -15.84 23.92 -9.85
C LYS A 679 -16.77 24.72 -8.92
N LYS A 680 -17.46 24.06 -7.99
CA LYS A 680 -18.36 24.67 -6.98
C LYS A 680 -17.71 24.65 -5.60
#